data_AF-A0A835NIC4-F1
#
_entry.id   AF-A0A835NIC4-F1
#
_cell.length_a   1.000
_cell.length_b   1.000
_cell.length_c   1.000
_cell.angle_alpha   90.00
_cell.angle_beta   90.00
_cell.angle_gamma   90.00
#
_symmetry.space_group_name_H-M   'P 1'
#
loop_
_entity.id
_entity.type
_entity.pdbx_description
1 polymer ?
#
loop_
_entity_poly.entity_id
_entity_poly.type
_entity_poly.pdbx_seq_one_letter_code
_entity_poly.pdbx_strand_id
1 'polypeptide(L)'
;MGAVGALCRRLLLVLLAVHRAAGARPCSPKYFGRDAMVCVCNTTYCDTLDPLVLPALGSYVKYESSKAGKRLERSEGIFQRRLCAPGTATGGRDGMDPAATPRHDVVLTLDVTQRFQRVKGFGGSITDAAAINILSLPERAQDHLLRSYFSEEGLEYNLIRLPMASCDFSLHAYTYDDVPYDYELTHFSLRDEDTKLKASSGKEQGGIPLLHRALAMSKRPLSLYASPWTSPTWMKTSESYVGKGTLKGQAGDKYHKTWANYFVRFLDEYAKHNLTFWAVTAENEPTAGLINNYPFQCLGFTAEQQRDFIARDLGPALANSSHRHIQLIILDDNRLHLPHWARVVLEDEEAARYVHGIGIHWYLDFIGPIQDTVLPTHELFPDYFILATEACIGAHFWERDVILGCWERGNQYSHSILMNLNHFVAGWTDWNLALDLEGGPNWVKNYVDSPIIVDSSEGIFYKQPMFYHMGHFSKFIPEGSQRVGLVASRESKKTALEYTAFERPDGAVVVVVLNRTSLSGWQTLSASSRPWLRPTPSRPTCGCGSARPCIPKDFGHGSLVCVCNATYCDTLDPLVLPAPGSYVKYESSKAGKRLERSEGRFQSSLHTPGSATGGWRCHRGTRRHHGLSRALPAGLLLTLNISTLYQHVKGFGGSLSDAAAMNILKLSQPAQDNLLRSYFSENGERCGHGRASRWWGHQRWLCLSLPQGHRHLDACSGIEYNLIRVPMACSDFSVRPYSYDDVPDDYELKHFRLADEDVKMKIPLLCRALAMSKRPLLLFASPWTAPAWMKSNGDVRGKGTLKGKAGDKYHKTWANYFIKYCLWSQAGVDSRRIGFLDEYAKHNVTFWAVTAQNEPLAGLFTPPQAPTIAFTAAQQRDFIAQDLGPALARSPHRTQLLMLDDQRIHLPHWAKVVKSSSPSSPSTSCPSPRVYGKWSQQPLPALESGSKLGLLEGEPELALSRVPASACARRDHGMAAGLEHTRGMWQQQSQVLGNATAARYVSGLAVHWYLDAIVPPGCSLEATHKLFPDHFLLYTEACTGFFMFRFAVSLGCWERGDHYSYSILTVMNHFVSGWTDWNLVLDLEGGPNWVKNFVDSPVIVDGSKDVFYKQPMFYHLGHFRPGAEPLSWSSPHSKFIPEGSRRVGLHRSRRCLLCQLEHVAVLRPDGALVLVVLNRSARAEDRGDAQPWLCRPAQLLSLPRFGRDVPFGIRDPAMGFIETVAPAHSIQTYLWRQQ
;
A
#
# COMPACT_ATOMS: atom_id res chain seq x y z
N MET A 1 -75.26 4.61 44.88
CA MET A 1 -74.09 5.15 44.12
C MET A 1 -72.91 4.15 44.01
N GLY A 2 -73.12 2.81 44.04
CA GLY A 2 -72.00 1.86 44.07
C GLY A 2 -71.36 1.46 42.73
N ALA A 3 -72.14 1.40 41.64
CA ALA A 3 -71.70 0.76 40.40
C ALA A 3 -70.69 1.57 39.55
N VAL A 4 -70.81 2.90 39.53
CA VAL A 4 -70.04 3.76 38.61
C VAL A 4 -68.54 3.77 38.93
N GLY A 5 -68.17 3.80 40.23
CA GLY A 5 -66.77 3.85 40.65
C GLY A 5 -65.96 2.60 40.29
N ALA A 6 -66.61 1.43 40.20
CA ALA A 6 -65.97 0.18 39.80
C ALA A 6 -65.61 0.17 38.31
N LEU A 7 -66.47 0.74 37.45
CA LEU A 7 -66.25 0.77 36.01
C LEU A 7 -65.12 1.75 35.65
N CYS A 8 -65.11 2.95 36.24
CA CYS A 8 -64.03 3.92 36.05
C CYS A 8 -62.66 3.37 36.48
N ARG A 9 -62.57 2.64 37.61
CA ARG A 9 -61.31 2.01 38.02
C ARG A 9 -60.84 0.91 37.06
N ARG A 10 -61.75 0.16 36.43
CA ARG A 10 -61.37 -0.84 35.40
C ARG A 10 -60.97 -0.19 34.07
N LEU A 11 -61.68 0.84 33.60
CA LEU A 11 -61.24 1.60 32.41
C LEU A 11 -59.87 2.26 32.63
N LEU A 12 -59.64 2.87 33.80
CA LEU A 12 -58.37 3.50 34.11
C LEU A 12 -57.23 2.47 34.23
N LEU A 13 -57.49 1.24 34.68
CA LEU A 13 -56.48 0.16 34.70
C LEU A 13 -56.21 -0.47 33.32
N VAL A 14 -57.11 -0.33 32.34
CA VAL A 14 -56.87 -0.75 30.95
C VAL A 14 -56.20 0.38 30.13
N LEU A 15 -56.50 1.65 30.42
CA LEU A 15 -55.77 2.79 29.86
C LEU A 15 -54.41 3.03 30.54
N LEU A 16 -54.25 2.55 31.78
CA LEU A 16 -52.96 2.32 32.44
C LEU A 16 -52.49 0.86 32.29
N ALA A 17 -52.88 0.19 31.21
CA ALA A 17 -52.08 -0.90 30.65
C ALA A 17 -50.78 -0.28 30.13
N VAL A 18 -49.85 -0.10 31.07
CA VAL A 18 -48.66 0.74 30.95
C VAL A 18 -47.99 0.51 29.60
N HIS A 19 -47.89 1.58 28.79
CA HIS A 19 -46.80 1.69 27.82
C HIS A 19 -45.49 1.66 28.62
N ARG A 20 -45.04 0.46 28.95
CA ARG A 20 -43.66 0.22 29.36
C ARG A 20 -42.87 0.55 28.11
N ALA A 21 -42.35 1.78 28.06
CA ALA A 21 -41.24 2.11 27.18
C ALA A 21 -40.23 0.98 27.35
N ALA A 22 -40.02 0.20 26.30
CA ALA A 22 -39.25 -1.03 26.37
C ALA A 22 -37.78 -0.63 26.35
N GLY A 23 -37.29 -0.21 27.53
CA GLY A 23 -35.96 0.38 27.71
C GLY A 23 -34.87 -0.44 27.03
N ALA A 24 -33.90 0.26 26.46
CA ALA A 24 -32.94 -0.21 25.47
C ALA A 24 -32.59 -1.71 25.60
N ARG A 25 -33.04 -2.51 24.63
CA ARG A 25 -32.70 -3.93 24.58
C ARG A 25 -31.24 -4.06 24.12
N PRO A 26 -30.36 -4.72 24.88
CA PRO A 26 -28.95 -4.83 24.52
C PRO A 26 -28.76 -5.73 23.28
N CYS A 27 -27.61 -5.57 22.61
CA CYS A 27 -27.14 -6.52 21.61
C CYS A 27 -27.23 -7.97 22.11
N SER A 28 -27.76 -8.87 21.27
CA SER A 28 -27.66 -10.33 21.45
C SER A 28 -26.49 -10.86 20.61
N PRO A 29 -25.27 -11.02 21.17
CA PRO A 29 -24.07 -11.18 20.36
C PRO A 29 -23.91 -12.62 19.83
N LYS A 30 -23.68 -12.76 18.52
CA LYS A 30 -23.21 -14.01 17.88
C LYS A 30 -21.82 -13.78 17.30
N TYR A 31 -20.92 -14.71 17.59
CA TYR A 31 -19.50 -14.61 17.23
C TYR A 31 -19.15 -15.59 16.12
N PHE A 32 -18.70 -15.08 14.98
CA PHE A 32 -18.20 -15.85 13.83
C PHE A 32 -16.66 -15.95 13.82
N GLY A 33 -16.02 -15.53 14.91
CA GLY A 33 -14.57 -15.45 15.11
C GLY A 33 -14.25 -14.68 16.40
N ARG A 34 -12.96 -14.53 16.74
CA ARG A 34 -12.56 -13.85 18.00
C ARG A 34 -12.96 -12.37 18.08
N ASP A 35 -12.93 -11.69 16.95
CA ASP A 35 -13.17 -10.24 16.83
C ASP A 35 -14.37 -9.95 15.89
N ALA A 36 -15.18 -10.97 15.64
CA ALA A 36 -16.22 -10.97 14.61
C ALA A 36 -17.60 -11.14 15.25
N MET A 37 -18.16 -10.04 15.79
CA MET A 37 -19.43 -10.03 16.54
C MET A 37 -20.52 -9.21 15.85
N VAL A 38 -21.63 -9.88 15.56
CA VAL A 38 -22.91 -9.29 15.12
C VAL A 38 -23.96 -9.37 16.21
N CYS A 39 -24.95 -8.47 16.18
CA CYS A 39 -26.14 -8.61 17.02
C CYS A 39 -27.22 -9.37 16.24
N VAL A 40 -27.76 -10.44 16.83
CA VAL A 40 -28.82 -11.26 16.22
C VAL A 40 -30.18 -10.68 16.55
N CYS A 41 -31.02 -10.56 15.53
CA CYS A 41 -32.42 -10.19 15.64
C CYS A 41 -33.32 -11.24 15.00
N ASN A 42 -34.52 -11.45 15.56
CA ASN A 42 -35.51 -12.42 15.13
C ASN A 42 -36.94 -11.92 15.43
N THR A 43 -37.94 -12.80 15.29
CA THR A 43 -39.39 -12.49 15.46
C THR A 43 -39.84 -12.10 16.88
N THR A 44 -38.94 -12.18 17.87
CA THR A 44 -39.23 -11.93 19.30
C THR A 44 -38.25 -10.94 19.95
N TYR A 45 -37.03 -10.85 19.42
CA TYR A 45 -35.94 -10.06 19.97
C TYR A 45 -35.19 -9.31 18.87
N CYS A 46 -34.95 -8.02 19.11
CA CYS A 46 -33.88 -7.27 18.47
C CYS A 46 -33.36 -6.23 19.46
N ASP A 47 -32.12 -5.79 19.31
CA ASP A 47 -31.55 -4.71 20.12
C ASP A 47 -32.11 -3.35 19.68
N THR A 48 -32.38 -2.50 20.67
CA THR A 48 -33.07 -1.21 20.51
C THR A 48 -32.44 -0.16 21.41
N LEU A 49 -32.56 1.10 21.02
CA LEU A 49 -32.02 2.26 21.72
C LEU A 49 -33.15 3.02 22.43
N ASP A 50 -32.85 3.61 23.59
CA ASP A 50 -33.77 4.57 24.20
C ASP A 50 -33.90 5.83 23.32
N PRO A 51 -35.09 6.46 23.26
CA PRO A 51 -35.27 7.76 22.60
C PRO A 51 -34.28 8.80 23.12
N LEU A 52 -33.80 9.69 22.23
CA LEU A 52 -32.75 10.65 22.56
C LEU A 52 -33.26 11.79 23.45
N VAL A 53 -33.14 11.61 24.76
CA VAL A 53 -33.36 12.68 25.75
C VAL A 53 -32.09 13.54 25.88
N LEU A 54 -32.23 14.85 25.66
CA LEU A 54 -31.12 15.81 25.84
C LEU A 54 -30.72 15.91 27.33
N PRO A 55 -29.41 16.01 27.64
CA PRO A 55 -28.92 16.17 29.00
C PRO A 55 -29.31 17.53 29.60
N ALA A 56 -29.35 17.60 30.94
CA ALA A 56 -29.52 18.86 31.65
C ALA A 56 -28.35 19.82 31.39
N LEU A 57 -28.60 21.13 31.49
CA LEU A 57 -27.59 22.15 31.21
C LEU A 57 -26.36 21.99 32.13
N GLY A 58 -25.22 21.61 31.56
CA GLY A 58 -23.99 21.31 32.29
C GLY A 58 -23.64 19.82 32.40
N SER A 59 -24.48 18.91 31.90
CA SER A 59 -24.12 17.50 31.67
C SER A 59 -24.07 17.14 30.17
N TYR A 60 -23.52 15.97 29.87
CA TYR A 60 -23.42 15.39 28.53
C TYR A 60 -23.82 13.91 28.54
N VAL A 61 -24.28 13.41 27.39
CA VAL A 61 -24.49 11.98 27.13
C VAL A 61 -23.41 11.49 26.17
N LYS A 62 -22.85 10.30 26.43
CA LYS A 62 -21.90 9.63 25.55
C LYS A 62 -22.46 8.25 25.18
N TYR A 63 -22.61 8.00 23.88
CA TYR A 63 -22.91 6.69 23.32
C TYR A 63 -21.60 6.02 22.87
N GLU A 64 -21.42 4.72 23.13
CA GLU A 64 -20.15 4.02 22.89
C GLU A 64 -20.36 2.71 22.11
N SER A 65 -19.69 2.57 20.97
CA SER A 65 -19.54 1.28 20.28
C SER A 65 -18.08 0.86 20.33
N SER A 66 -17.79 -0.43 20.49
CA SER A 66 -16.41 -0.91 20.54
C SER A 66 -16.24 -2.33 19.97
N LYS A 67 -15.03 -2.60 19.48
CA LYS A 67 -14.59 -3.93 19.02
C LYS A 67 -14.78 -5.01 20.09
N ALA A 68 -14.57 -4.66 21.36
CA ALA A 68 -14.76 -5.54 22.51
C ALA A 68 -16.22 -5.98 22.75
N GLY A 69 -17.20 -5.28 22.16
CA GLY A 69 -18.59 -5.72 22.12
C GLY A 69 -19.64 -4.66 22.39
N LYS A 70 -19.27 -3.42 22.75
CA LYS A 70 -20.24 -2.34 23.00
C LYS A 70 -20.94 -1.93 21.70
N ARG A 71 -22.21 -1.55 21.79
CA ARG A 71 -23.08 -1.23 20.67
C ARG A 71 -24.00 -0.07 21.06
N LEU A 72 -23.59 1.16 20.76
CA LEU A 72 -24.27 2.40 21.14
C LEU A 72 -24.66 2.44 22.64
N GLU A 73 -23.77 1.96 23.51
CA GLU A 73 -23.98 1.90 24.96
C GLU A 73 -24.04 3.32 25.54
N ARG A 74 -25.15 3.68 26.19
CA ARG A 74 -25.40 5.01 26.73
C ARG A 74 -24.75 5.21 28.10
N SER A 75 -24.11 6.36 28.30
CA SER A 75 -23.50 6.80 29.56
C SER A 75 -23.61 8.33 29.71
N GLU A 76 -23.48 8.86 30.92
CA GLU A 76 -23.60 10.29 31.22
C GLU A 76 -22.36 10.84 31.94
N GLY A 77 -22.15 12.15 31.86
CA GLY A 77 -21.10 12.86 32.59
C GLY A 77 -21.39 14.35 32.76
N ILE A 78 -20.54 15.06 33.51
CA ILE A 78 -20.75 16.47 33.90
C ILE A 78 -19.59 17.33 33.37
N PHE A 79 -19.90 18.49 32.79
CA PHE A 79 -18.90 19.46 32.36
C PHE A 79 -18.24 20.17 33.55
N GLN A 80 -16.91 20.13 33.61
CA GLN A 80 -16.14 20.79 34.66
C GLN A 80 -15.90 22.27 34.32
N ARG A 81 -16.22 23.19 35.25
CA ARG A 81 -16.04 24.65 35.05
C ARG A 81 -14.58 25.12 34.99
N ARG A 82 -13.62 24.26 35.33
CA ARG A 82 -12.17 24.43 35.18
C ARG A 82 -11.54 23.06 34.93
N LEU A 83 -10.42 23.03 34.21
CA LEU A 83 -9.49 21.90 34.21
C LEU A 83 -8.78 21.84 35.58
N CYS A 84 -9.43 21.25 36.57
CA CYS A 84 -8.89 21.11 37.91
C CYS A 84 -7.93 19.91 37.99
N ALA A 85 -6.68 20.16 38.39
CA ALA A 85 -5.77 19.08 38.77
C ALA A 85 -6.37 18.31 39.98
N PRO A 86 -6.45 16.97 39.92
CA PRO A 86 -7.02 16.19 41.02
C PRO A 86 -6.11 16.23 42.25
N GLY A 87 -6.66 16.76 43.35
CA GLY A 87 -6.02 16.81 44.66
C GLY A 87 -7.07 16.81 45.77
N THR A 88 -6.67 16.44 46.98
CA THR A 88 -7.51 16.38 48.20
C THR A 88 -8.66 15.37 48.18
N ALA A 89 -8.33 14.08 48.12
CA ALA A 89 -8.90 13.11 49.05
C ALA A 89 -7.79 12.68 50.03
N THR A 90 -8.08 12.54 51.32
CA THR A 90 -7.07 12.56 52.40
C THR A 90 -6.76 11.19 53.00
N GLY A 91 -5.46 10.87 53.16
CA GLY A 91 -4.99 9.93 54.20
C GLY A 91 -4.14 8.76 53.73
N GLY A 92 -2.82 8.90 53.80
CA GLY A 92 -1.84 7.82 53.59
C GLY A 92 -0.44 8.40 53.42
N ARG A 93 0.56 7.90 54.17
CA ARG A 93 1.96 8.34 54.07
C ARG A 93 2.75 7.35 53.24
N ASP A 94 3.51 7.84 52.26
CA ASP A 94 4.98 7.90 52.31
C ASP A 94 5.51 8.68 51.09
N GLY A 95 6.79 9.08 51.11
CA GLY A 95 7.30 10.18 50.27
C GLY A 95 7.67 9.81 48.82
N MET A 96 7.32 10.71 47.88
CA MET A 96 7.84 10.74 46.49
C MET A 96 7.79 12.19 45.94
N ASP A 97 8.54 12.47 44.87
CA ASP A 97 8.82 13.83 44.36
C ASP A 97 7.60 14.74 44.03
N PRO A 98 7.64 16.04 44.38
CA PRO A 98 6.57 17.00 44.13
C PRO A 98 6.62 17.60 42.71
N ALA A 99 6.50 16.76 41.66
CA ALA A 99 6.57 17.22 40.26
C ALA A 99 5.54 16.61 39.29
N ALA A 100 4.54 15.88 39.79
CA ALA A 100 3.55 15.17 38.96
C ALA A 100 2.22 15.95 38.79
N THR A 101 2.19 16.96 37.91
CA THR A 101 0.92 17.54 37.43
C THR A 101 0.27 16.62 36.39
N PRO A 102 -0.98 16.17 36.58
CA PRO A 102 -1.67 15.34 35.58
C PRO A 102 -1.88 16.12 34.28
N ARG A 103 -1.27 15.64 33.19
CA ARG A 103 -1.39 16.26 31.86
C ARG A 103 -2.58 15.65 31.13
N HIS A 104 -3.53 16.49 30.74
CA HIS A 104 -4.54 16.11 29.76
C HIS A 104 -3.87 16.11 28.36
N ASP A 105 -3.66 14.93 27.77
CA ASP A 105 -2.81 14.79 26.58
C ASP A 105 -3.41 15.41 25.30
N VAL A 106 -4.73 15.37 25.15
CA VAL A 106 -5.46 15.94 24.01
C VAL A 106 -6.69 16.68 24.52
N VAL A 107 -6.85 17.94 24.09
CA VAL A 107 -8.07 18.72 24.30
C VAL A 107 -8.67 19.09 22.95
N LEU A 108 -9.96 18.84 22.75
CA LEU A 108 -10.70 19.27 21.56
C LEU A 108 -11.52 20.52 21.90
N THR A 109 -11.30 21.58 21.13
CA THR A 109 -11.85 22.93 21.38
C THR A 109 -12.93 23.26 20.36
N LEU A 110 -14.17 23.40 20.81
CA LEU A 110 -15.30 23.73 19.93
C LEU A 110 -15.27 25.22 19.55
N ASP A 111 -15.46 25.52 18.27
CA ASP A 111 -15.60 26.86 17.72
C ASP A 111 -16.87 26.96 16.86
N VAL A 112 -17.97 27.38 17.50
CA VAL A 112 -19.28 27.60 16.87
C VAL A 112 -19.37 28.86 16.00
N THR A 113 -18.27 29.65 15.91
CA THR A 113 -18.20 30.82 15.02
C THR A 113 -17.82 30.41 13.60
N GLN A 114 -17.03 29.34 13.46
CA GLN A 114 -16.75 28.70 12.17
C GLN A 114 -17.91 27.78 11.79
N ARG A 115 -18.51 28.01 10.62
CA ARG A 115 -19.66 27.25 10.09
C ARG A 115 -19.36 26.81 8.66
N PHE A 116 -19.72 25.57 8.33
CA PHE A 116 -19.44 24.96 7.02
C PHE A 116 -20.77 24.54 6.35
N GLN A 117 -20.87 23.32 5.83
CA GLN A 117 -22.11 22.81 5.22
C GLN A 117 -23.18 22.43 6.26
N ARG A 118 -24.43 22.39 5.81
CA ARG A 118 -25.55 21.74 6.53
C ARG A 118 -25.69 20.30 6.11
N VAL A 119 -26.10 19.45 7.05
CA VAL A 119 -26.35 18.03 6.80
C VAL A 119 -27.77 17.84 6.27
N LYS A 120 -27.87 17.23 5.09
CA LYS A 120 -29.11 16.77 4.48
C LYS A 120 -29.56 15.45 5.10
N GLY A 121 -28.66 14.50 5.34
CA GLY A 121 -29.05 13.24 5.98
C GLY A 121 -28.13 12.05 5.80
N PHE A 122 -28.63 10.91 6.28
CA PHE A 122 -28.01 9.59 6.18
C PHE A 122 -29.06 8.54 5.86
N GLY A 123 -28.68 7.50 5.11
CA GLY A 123 -29.63 6.52 4.61
C GLY A 123 -29.00 5.26 4.02
N GLY A 124 -29.80 4.54 3.24
CA GLY A 124 -29.35 3.46 2.35
C GLY A 124 -30.32 3.24 1.19
N SER A 125 -30.04 2.23 0.36
CA SER A 125 -30.79 1.93 -0.87
C SER A 125 -31.78 0.78 -0.69
N ILE A 126 -33.01 0.95 -1.19
CA ILE A 126 -33.99 -0.14 -1.35
C ILE A 126 -33.90 -0.66 -2.79
N THR A 127 -32.90 -1.51 -3.02
CA THR A 127 -32.79 -2.33 -4.23
C THR A 127 -33.79 -3.47 -4.22
N ASP A 128 -33.96 -4.16 -5.36
CA ASP A 128 -34.81 -5.36 -5.41
C ASP A 128 -34.24 -6.44 -4.48
N ALA A 129 -32.91 -6.62 -4.45
CA ALA A 129 -32.22 -7.53 -3.53
C ALA A 129 -32.49 -7.21 -2.05
N ALA A 130 -32.42 -5.93 -1.65
CA ALA A 130 -32.75 -5.52 -0.28
C ALA A 130 -34.23 -5.77 0.03
N ALA A 131 -35.13 -5.49 -0.90
CA ALA A 131 -36.55 -5.72 -0.72
C ALA A 131 -36.89 -7.22 -0.59
N ILE A 132 -36.33 -8.07 -1.45
CA ILE A 132 -36.45 -9.54 -1.41
C ILE A 132 -35.94 -10.08 -0.07
N ASN A 133 -34.76 -9.66 0.36
CA ASN A 133 -34.18 -10.12 1.63
C ASN A 133 -35.04 -9.74 2.83
N ILE A 134 -35.48 -8.48 2.93
CA ILE A 134 -36.34 -8.03 4.02
C ILE A 134 -37.66 -8.81 4.01
N LEU A 135 -38.28 -9.00 2.85
CA LEU A 135 -39.58 -9.71 2.74
C LEU A 135 -39.48 -11.23 2.93
N SER A 136 -38.28 -11.83 2.79
CA SER A 136 -38.03 -13.25 3.08
C SER A 136 -38.10 -13.59 4.58
N LEU A 137 -37.93 -12.60 5.47
CA LEU A 137 -38.07 -12.78 6.91
C LEU A 137 -39.54 -12.89 7.33
N PRO A 138 -39.87 -13.58 8.44
CA PRO A 138 -41.23 -13.56 8.98
C PRO A 138 -41.61 -12.15 9.45
N GLU A 139 -42.86 -11.73 9.25
CA GLU A 139 -43.38 -10.35 9.41
C GLU A 139 -42.78 -9.55 10.59
N ARG A 140 -42.74 -10.12 11.80
CA ARG A 140 -42.18 -9.45 13.00
C ARG A 140 -40.68 -9.20 12.95
N ALA A 141 -39.91 -10.08 12.30
CA ALA A 141 -38.49 -9.86 12.06
C ALA A 141 -38.29 -8.76 11.00
N GLN A 142 -39.16 -8.67 9.98
CA GLN A 142 -39.17 -7.55 9.05
C GLN A 142 -39.42 -6.21 9.78
N ASP A 143 -40.40 -6.18 10.71
CA ASP A 143 -40.68 -5.00 11.54
C ASP A 143 -39.48 -4.62 12.42
N HIS A 144 -38.80 -5.59 13.04
CA HIS A 144 -37.57 -5.32 13.80
C HIS A 144 -36.43 -4.79 12.93
N LEU A 145 -36.33 -5.22 11.66
CA LEU A 145 -35.33 -4.75 10.71
C LEU A 145 -35.63 -3.30 10.29
N LEU A 146 -36.87 -3.02 9.85
CA LEU A 146 -37.27 -1.67 9.44
C LEU A 146 -37.23 -0.67 10.61
N ARG A 147 -37.66 -1.07 11.82
CA ARG A 147 -37.50 -0.26 13.04
C ARG A 147 -36.04 0.05 13.34
N SER A 148 -35.13 -0.90 13.10
CA SER A 148 -33.70 -0.72 13.35
C SER A 148 -33.13 0.43 12.50
N TYR A 149 -33.58 0.62 11.26
CA TYR A 149 -33.16 1.78 10.45
C TYR A 149 -33.96 3.05 10.73
N PHE A 150 -35.30 2.99 10.68
CA PHE A 150 -36.14 4.19 10.51
C PHE A 150 -36.77 4.74 11.80
N SER A 151 -36.94 3.93 12.85
CA SER A 151 -37.65 4.36 14.07
C SER A 151 -36.76 5.05 15.10
N GLU A 152 -37.36 5.76 16.07
CA GLU A 152 -36.66 6.30 17.26
C GLU A 152 -35.96 5.22 18.10
N GLU A 153 -36.43 3.98 18.06
CA GLU A 153 -35.80 2.83 18.74
C GLU A 153 -34.55 2.32 17.98
N GLY A 154 -34.31 2.85 16.77
CA GLY A 154 -33.22 2.51 15.85
C GLY A 154 -32.37 3.72 15.46
N LEU A 155 -31.91 3.78 14.20
CA LEU A 155 -30.95 4.77 13.72
C LEU A 155 -31.57 6.09 13.22
N GLU A 156 -32.89 6.13 13.00
CA GLU A 156 -33.61 7.28 12.43
C GLU A 156 -32.99 7.79 11.10
N TYR A 157 -32.70 6.85 10.18
CA TYR A 157 -32.35 7.14 8.79
C TYR A 157 -33.39 8.06 8.14
N ASN A 158 -32.95 9.07 7.39
CA ASN A 158 -33.82 10.05 6.71
C ASN A 158 -33.60 10.15 5.19
N LEU A 159 -32.61 9.45 4.62
CA LEU A 159 -32.46 9.27 3.18
C LEU A 159 -32.83 7.84 2.78
N ILE A 160 -33.47 7.69 1.60
CA ILE A 160 -33.63 6.40 0.92
C ILE A 160 -33.31 6.59 -0.56
N ARG A 161 -32.39 5.79 -1.11
CA ARG A 161 -32.16 5.71 -2.57
C ARG A 161 -33.02 4.59 -3.17
N LEU A 162 -33.56 4.82 -4.36
CA LEU A 162 -34.39 3.86 -5.10
C LEU A 162 -33.88 3.69 -6.54
N PRO A 163 -33.62 2.44 -6.99
CA PRO A 163 -33.41 2.17 -8.40
C PRO A 163 -34.66 2.46 -9.24
N MET A 164 -34.48 3.20 -10.33
CA MET A 164 -35.46 3.32 -11.40
C MET A 164 -35.33 2.07 -12.28
N ALA A 165 -36.22 1.11 -12.05
CA ALA A 165 -36.19 -0.26 -12.56
C ALA A 165 -34.94 -1.05 -12.09
N SER A 166 -34.40 -1.93 -12.94
CA SER A 166 -33.41 -2.93 -12.53
C SER A 166 -31.96 -2.42 -12.40
N CYS A 167 -31.20 -3.07 -11.51
CA CYS A 167 -29.77 -2.90 -11.32
C CYS A 167 -29.06 -4.28 -11.28
N ASP A 168 -27.77 -4.33 -10.94
CA ASP A 168 -27.07 -5.59 -10.68
C ASP A 168 -27.66 -6.33 -9.46
N PHE A 169 -28.07 -5.58 -8.42
CA PHE A 169 -28.87 -6.03 -7.27
C PHE A 169 -30.37 -6.22 -7.58
N SER A 170 -30.65 -6.74 -8.79
CA SER A 170 -31.94 -7.30 -9.22
C SER A 170 -31.79 -8.79 -9.55
N LEU A 171 -32.90 -9.52 -9.66
CA LEU A 171 -32.90 -10.94 -10.10
C LEU A 171 -32.69 -11.10 -11.61
N HIS A 172 -33.03 -10.06 -12.39
CA HIS A 172 -32.88 -10.00 -13.84
C HIS A 172 -32.88 -8.53 -14.30
N ALA A 173 -32.52 -8.29 -15.56
CA ALA A 173 -32.58 -6.96 -16.17
C ALA A 173 -33.95 -6.69 -16.83
N TYR A 174 -34.54 -5.55 -16.48
CA TYR A 174 -35.81 -5.01 -16.99
C TYR A 174 -35.80 -3.46 -16.93
N THR A 175 -36.66 -2.80 -17.71
CA THR A 175 -37.03 -1.38 -17.49
C THR A 175 -38.53 -1.26 -17.29
N TYR A 176 -39.06 -0.03 -17.21
CA TYR A 176 -40.51 0.22 -17.18
C TYR A 176 -41.14 0.22 -18.58
N ASP A 177 -40.34 0.33 -19.65
CA ASP A 177 -40.82 0.50 -21.03
C ASP A 177 -39.98 -0.28 -22.05
N ASP A 178 -39.92 -1.60 -21.89
CA ASP A 178 -39.17 -2.51 -22.76
C ASP A 178 -39.83 -2.74 -24.14
N VAL A 179 -40.93 -2.04 -24.47
CA VAL A 179 -41.62 -2.15 -25.76
C VAL A 179 -40.88 -1.32 -26.83
N PRO A 180 -40.37 -1.93 -27.92
CA PRO A 180 -39.51 -1.21 -28.85
C PRO A 180 -40.18 0.00 -29.51
N TYR A 181 -39.51 1.15 -29.39
CA TYR A 181 -39.84 2.42 -30.06
C TYR A 181 -41.10 3.14 -29.55
N ASP A 182 -41.52 2.93 -28.31
CA ASP A 182 -42.60 3.70 -27.67
C ASP A 182 -42.14 5.09 -27.21
N TYR A 183 -41.98 6.02 -28.18
CA TYR A 183 -41.55 7.40 -27.89
C TYR A 183 -42.53 8.19 -27.00
N GLU A 184 -43.79 7.73 -26.89
CA GLU A 184 -44.87 8.35 -26.13
C GLU A 184 -45.07 7.69 -24.74
N LEU A 185 -44.25 6.68 -24.39
CA LEU A 185 -44.28 5.94 -23.11
C LEU A 185 -45.64 5.32 -22.77
N THR A 186 -46.40 4.89 -23.78
CA THR A 186 -47.76 4.34 -23.60
C THR A 186 -47.79 2.98 -22.89
N HIS A 187 -46.73 2.18 -23.01
CA HIS A 187 -46.55 0.90 -22.32
C HIS A 187 -45.78 1.01 -20.98
N PHE A 188 -45.35 2.22 -20.60
CA PHE A 188 -44.63 2.46 -19.36
C PHE A 188 -45.43 1.94 -18.16
N SER A 189 -44.83 1.00 -17.43
CA SER A 189 -45.44 0.33 -16.28
C SER A 189 -44.40 -0.01 -15.22
N LEU A 190 -44.69 0.37 -13.97
CA LEU A 190 -43.94 -0.14 -12.80
C LEU A 190 -44.09 -1.67 -12.73
N ARG A 191 -43.02 -2.38 -12.32
CA ARG A 191 -43.00 -3.84 -12.31
C ARG A 191 -43.52 -4.41 -10.98
N ASP A 192 -43.50 -5.74 -10.86
CA ASP A 192 -43.84 -6.45 -9.62
C ASP A 192 -42.85 -6.09 -8.50
N GLU A 193 -41.60 -5.88 -8.85
CA GLU A 193 -40.52 -5.44 -7.98
C GLU A 193 -40.87 -4.11 -7.27
N ASP A 194 -41.32 -3.10 -8.03
CA ASP A 194 -41.77 -1.83 -7.45
C ASP A 194 -43.08 -1.98 -6.70
N THR A 195 -44.10 -2.50 -7.38
CA THR A 195 -45.47 -2.48 -6.84
C THR A 195 -45.61 -3.42 -5.64
N LYS A 196 -45.15 -4.67 -5.73
CA LYS A 196 -45.35 -5.68 -4.68
C LYS A 196 -44.30 -5.62 -3.57
N LEU A 197 -43.06 -5.22 -3.88
CA LEU A 197 -41.98 -5.19 -2.87
C LEU A 197 -41.75 -3.79 -2.28
N LYS A 198 -41.68 -2.74 -3.12
CA LYS A 198 -41.31 -1.39 -2.68
C LYS A 198 -42.52 -0.54 -2.23
N ALA A 199 -43.58 -0.46 -3.04
CA ALA A 199 -44.40 0.76 -3.15
C ALA A 199 -45.95 0.64 -3.10
N SER A 200 -46.58 -0.54 -3.23
CA SER A 200 -48.06 -0.62 -3.29
C SER A 200 -48.79 0.04 -2.11
N SER A 201 -49.90 0.70 -2.43
CA SER A 201 -50.79 1.42 -1.53
C SER A 201 -52.09 0.66 -1.22
N GLY A 202 -52.20 -0.61 -1.65
CA GLY A 202 -53.43 -1.41 -1.60
C GLY A 202 -53.60 -2.24 -0.31
N LYS A 203 -54.81 -2.23 0.26
CA LYS A 203 -55.13 -2.86 1.56
C LYS A 203 -55.73 -4.28 1.44
N GLU A 204 -55.38 -5.03 0.39
CA GLU A 204 -55.86 -6.40 0.18
C GLU A 204 -54.70 -7.40 0.05
N GLN A 205 -54.58 -8.28 1.05
CA GLN A 205 -53.78 -9.52 1.04
C GLN A 205 -52.29 -9.37 0.64
N GLY A 206 -51.39 -9.01 1.55
CA GLY A 206 -51.56 -8.94 3.01
C GLY A 206 -50.32 -8.43 3.76
N GLY A 207 -49.66 -7.41 3.23
CA GLY A 207 -48.54 -6.72 3.89
C GLY A 207 -48.41 -5.30 3.37
N ILE A 208 -48.12 -4.34 4.25
CA ILE A 208 -47.83 -2.96 3.83
C ILE A 208 -46.41 -2.96 3.21
N PRO A 209 -46.18 -2.43 2.01
CA PRO A 209 -44.87 -2.42 1.38
C PRO A 209 -43.81 -1.57 2.11
N LEU A 210 -42.56 -1.83 1.77
CA LEU A 210 -41.41 -1.41 2.59
C LEU A 210 -41.28 0.10 2.73
N LEU A 211 -41.54 0.87 1.67
CA LEU A 211 -41.47 2.34 1.73
C LEU A 211 -42.54 2.93 2.65
N HIS A 212 -43.79 2.44 2.57
CA HIS A 212 -44.86 2.89 3.47
C HIS A 212 -44.63 2.46 4.92
N ARG A 213 -44.03 1.30 5.18
CA ARG A 213 -43.61 0.91 6.55
C ARG A 213 -42.47 1.78 7.08
N ALA A 214 -41.45 2.07 6.26
CA ALA A 214 -40.37 2.99 6.64
C ALA A 214 -40.92 4.39 6.99
N LEU A 215 -41.78 4.94 6.11
CA LEU A 215 -42.47 6.23 6.33
C LEU A 215 -43.33 6.23 7.60
N ALA A 216 -44.08 5.15 7.87
CA ALA A 216 -44.93 5.06 9.06
C ALA A 216 -44.16 4.78 10.37
N MET A 217 -42.93 4.25 10.29
CA MET A 217 -42.05 4.02 11.45
C MET A 217 -41.16 5.22 11.78
N SER A 218 -40.87 6.08 10.81
CA SER A 218 -40.05 7.28 11.02
C SER A 218 -40.85 8.43 11.61
N LYS A 219 -40.26 9.15 12.57
CA LYS A 219 -40.72 10.49 12.97
C LYS A 219 -40.01 11.63 12.24
N ARG A 220 -38.93 11.33 11.51
CA ARG A 220 -38.21 12.29 10.66
C ARG A 220 -38.77 12.24 9.24
N PRO A 221 -38.90 13.36 8.53
CA PRO A 221 -39.22 13.35 7.10
C PRO A 221 -38.22 12.47 6.34
N LEU A 222 -38.72 11.48 5.60
CA LEU A 222 -37.86 10.66 4.73
C LEU A 222 -37.77 11.33 3.37
N SER A 223 -36.55 11.63 2.93
CA SER A 223 -36.26 12.14 1.60
C SER A 223 -35.88 10.98 0.69
N LEU A 224 -36.82 10.57 -0.16
CA LEU A 224 -36.56 9.59 -1.22
C LEU A 224 -35.76 10.26 -2.34
N TYR A 225 -34.77 9.58 -2.92
CA TYR A 225 -34.19 9.98 -4.20
C TYR A 225 -34.02 8.78 -5.14
N ALA A 226 -34.09 9.03 -6.44
CA ALA A 226 -34.06 7.97 -7.45
C ALA A 226 -32.90 8.10 -8.42
N SER A 227 -32.48 6.97 -8.97
CA SER A 227 -31.34 6.86 -9.90
C SER A 227 -31.62 5.76 -10.93
N PRO A 228 -31.48 6.02 -12.24
CA PRO A 228 -31.50 4.97 -13.26
C PRO A 228 -30.10 4.40 -13.50
N TRP A 229 -30.02 3.13 -13.91
CA TRP A 229 -28.80 2.48 -14.40
C TRP A 229 -28.84 2.23 -15.92
N THR A 230 -30.02 2.24 -16.53
CA THR A 230 -30.18 2.03 -17.97
C THR A 230 -31.52 2.55 -18.46
N SER A 231 -31.50 3.16 -19.63
CA SER A 231 -32.71 3.36 -20.44
C SER A 231 -33.15 2.05 -21.11
N PRO A 232 -34.39 1.98 -21.64
CA PRO A 232 -34.85 0.87 -22.47
C PRO A 232 -33.89 0.59 -23.62
N THR A 233 -33.62 -0.69 -23.91
CA THR A 233 -32.57 -1.11 -24.87
C THR A 233 -32.73 -0.49 -26.25
N TRP A 234 -33.97 -0.31 -26.71
CA TRP A 234 -34.29 0.29 -28.00
C TRP A 234 -33.84 1.76 -28.12
N MET A 235 -33.68 2.48 -27.01
CA MET A 235 -33.09 3.84 -26.97
C MET A 235 -31.56 3.84 -27.04
N LYS A 236 -30.89 2.72 -26.76
CA LYS A 236 -29.43 2.64 -26.59
C LYS A 236 -28.69 2.30 -27.89
N THR A 237 -27.48 2.81 -28.04
CA THR A 237 -26.59 2.53 -29.19
C THR A 237 -26.04 1.10 -29.18
N SER A 238 -26.07 0.41 -28.02
CA SER A 238 -25.71 -1.00 -27.87
C SER A 238 -26.86 -1.99 -28.07
N GLU A 239 -28.11 -1.49 -28.10
CA GLU A 239 -29.35 -2.31 -28.04
C GLU A 239 -29.36 -3.35 -26.90
N SER A 240 -28.64 -3.06 -25.82
CA SER A 240 -28.37 -3.96 -24.69
C SER A 240 -28.43 -3.21 -23.36
N TYR A 241 -28.90 -3.89 -22.31
CA TYR A 241 -28.82 -3.38 -20.94
C TYR A 241 -27.37 -3.18 -20.49
N VAL A 242 -26.48 -4.10 -20.89
CA VAL A 242 -25.07 -4.19 -20.45
C VAL A 242 -24.09 -3.78 -21.54
N GLY A 243 -22.87 -3.47 -21.14
CA GLY A 243 -21.76 -3.09 -22.02
C GLY A 243 -21.87 -1.67 -22.57
N LYS A 244 -20.80 -1.23 -23.24
CA LYS A 244 -20.67 0.13 -23.78
C LYS A 244 -21.86 0.52 -24.66
N GLY A 245 -22.63 1.51 -24.21
CA GLY A 245 -23.81 2.00 -24.92
C GLY A 245 -24.31 3.31 -24.32
N THR A 246 -24.45 4.33 -25.18
CA THR A 246 -25.04 5.64 -24.89
C THR A 246 -26.50 5.66 -25.33
N LEU A 247 -27.23 6.76 -25.10
CA LEU A 247 -28.44 7.05 -25.88
C LEU A 247 -28.12 7.17 -27.38
N LYS A 248 -29.09 6.81 -28.22
CA LYS A 248 -29.08 7.05 -29.68
C LYS A 248 -29.28 8.54 -29.97
N GLY A 249 -28.62 9.02 -31.03
CA GLY A 249 -28.79 10.39 -31.53
C GLY A 249 -28.10 11.44 -30.65
N GLN A 250 -28.78 12.57 -30.37
CA GLN A 250 -28.20 13.72 -29.65
C GLN A 250 -29.24 14.47 -28.80
N ALA A 251 -28.79 15.11 -27.71
CA ALA A 251 -29.64 15.90 -26.82
C ALA A 251 -30.43 17.00 -27.57
N GLY A 252 -31.72 17.10 -27.26
CA GLY A 252 -32.74 17.82 -28.01
C GLY A 252 -33.56 16.94 -28.96
N ASP A 253 -33.19 15.68 -29.20
CA ASP A 253 -33.91 14.76 -30.10
C ASP A 253 -34.98 13.90 -29.40
N LYS A 254 -35.65 13.05 -30.19
CA LYS A 254 -36.72 12.19 -29.68
C LYS A 254 -36.26 11.14 -28.66
N TYR A 255 -35.05 10.59 -28.75
CA TYR A 255 -34.58 9.58 -27.79
C TYR A 255 -34.28 10.23 -26.44
N HIS A 256 -33.63 11.39 -26.46
CA HIS A 256 -33.30 12.13 -25.24
C HIS A 256 -34.55 12.72 -24.59
N LYS A 257 -35.52 13.19 -25.38
CA LYS A 257 -36.83 13.64 -24.86
C LYS A 257 -37.67 12.50 -24.29
N THR A 258 -37.71 11.34 -24.93
CA THR A 258 -38.39 10.18 -24.33
C THR A 258 -37.69 9.74 -23.03
N TRP A 259 -36.36 9.78 -22.96
CA TRP A 259 -35.64 9.48 -21.71
C TRP A 259 -35.92 10.52 -20.61
N ALA A 260 -35.95 11.82 -20.93
CA ALA A 260 -36.35 12.86 -19.99
C ALA A 260 -37.82 12.69 -19.50
N ASN A 261 -38.73 12.33 -20.41
CA ASN A 261 -40.12 12.01 -20.06
C ASN A 261 -40.24 10.73 -19.22
N TYR A 262 -39.31 9.77 -19.34
CA TYR A 262 -39.28 8.54 -18.53
C TYR A 262 -39.04 8.85 -17.04
N PHE A 263 -38.22 9.86 -16.72
CA PHE A 263 -38.10 10.39 -15.35
C PHE A 263 -39.43 10.97 -14.85
N VAL A 264 -40.06 11.87 -15.62
CA VAL A 264 -41.35 12.49 -15.26
C VAL A 264 -42.42 11.41 -15.04
N ARG A 265 -42.45 10.40 -15.92
CA ARG A 265 -43.40 9.28 -15.86
C ARG A 265 -43.17 8.36 -14.66
N PHE A 266 -41.91 8.05 -14.32
CA PHE A 266 -41.57 7.34 -13.08
C PHE A 266 -42.09 8.08 -11.83
N LEU A 267 -41.89 9.40 -11.78
CA LEU A 267 -42.35 10.25 -10.69
C LEU A 267 -43.89 10.32 -10.62
N ASP A 268 -44.57 10.37 -11.76
CA ASP A 268 -46.04 10.30 -11.83
C ASP A 268 -46.59 8.96 -11.32
N GLU A 269 -46.00 7.82 -11.71
CA GLU A 269 -46.47 6.51 -11.25
C GLU A 269 -46.24 6.30 -9.74
N TYR A 270 -45.06 6.68 -9.21
CA TYR A 270 -44.82 6.64 -7.75
C TYR A 270 -45.69 7.64 -6.97
N ALA A 271 -46.03 8.80 -7.56
CA ALA A 271 -46.95 9.75 -6.93
C ALA A 271 -48.38 9.17 -6.76
N LYS A 272 -48.85 8.28 -7.65
CA LYS A 272 -50.12 7.54 -7.46
C LYS A 272 -50.10 6.61 -6.25
N HIS A 273 -48.91 6.16 -5.84
CA HIS A 273 -48.70 5.43 -4.60
C HIS A 273 -48.56 6.34 -3.36
N ASN A 274 -48.69 7.66 -3.50
CA ASN A 274 -48.43 8.66 -2.45
C ASN A 274 -46.96 8.67 -2.00
N LEU A 275 -46.04 8.40 -2.92
CA LEU A 275 -44.59 8.47 -2.69
C LEU A 275 -44.02 9.64 -3.49
N THR A 276 -43.45 10.61 -2.78
CA THR A 276 -42.85 11.82 -3.37
C THR A 276 -41.33 11.81 -3.20
N PHE A 277 -40.61 12.19 -4.25
CA PHE A 277 -39.16 12.26 -4.24
C PHE A 277 -38.66 13.66 -3.88
N TRP A 278 -37.53 13.72 -3.19
CA TRP A 278 -36.76 14.94 -2.93
C TRP A 278 -35.79 15.24 -4.07
N ALA A 279 -35.16 14.20 -4.63
CA ALA A 279 -34.14 14.35 -5.69
C ALA A 279 -34.18 13.21 -6.72
N VAL A 280 -33.54 13.44 -7.88
CA VAL A 280 -33.14 12.40 -8.83
C VAL A 280 -31.68 12.62 -9.25
N THR A 281 -30.95 11.54 -9.53
CA THR A 281 -29.62 11.62 -10.17
C THR A 281 -29.75 11.46 -11.67
N ALA A 282 -28.89 12.13 -12.45
CA ALA A 282 -29.01 12.17 -13.91
C ALA A 282 -28.75 10.81 -14.59
N GLU A 283 -27.87 9.98 -14.02
CA GLU A 283 -27.58 8.58 -14.36
C GLU A 283 -26.70 7.97 -13.26
N ASN A 284 -26.79 6.67 -12.96
CA ASN A 284 -25.90 5.94 -12.06
C ASN A 284 -24.62 5.50 -12.79
N GLU A 285 -23.43 5.88 -12.29
CA GLU A 285 -22.13 5.61 -12.93
C GLU A 285 -22.13 5.89 -14.46
N PRO A 286 -22.41 7.14 -14.93
CA PRO A 286 -22.40 7.48 -16.36
C PRO A 286 -21.10 7.11 -17.09
N THR A 287 -19.97 6.93 -16.38
CA THR A 287 -18.72 6.44 -16.98
C THR A 287 -18.73 4.95 -17.29
N ALA A 288 -19.48 4.13 -16.54
CA ALA A 288 -19.61 2.68 -16.74
C ALA A 288 -20.06 2.33 -18.16
N GLY A 289 -21.09 3.03 -18.66
CA GLY A 289 -21.61 2.84 -20.01
C GLY A 289 -20.68 3.29 -21.14
N LEU A 290 -19.50 3.84 -20.82
CA LEU A 290 -18.42 4.11 -21.78
C LEU A 290 -17.38 2.97 -21.85
N ILE A 291 -17.44 1.98 -20.94
CA ILE A 291 -16.48 0.88 -20.81
C ILE A 291 -16.92 -0.33 -21.65
N ASN A 292 -16.00 -0.82 -22.49
CA ASN A 292 -16.23 -2.03 -23.29
C ASN A 292 -16.48 -3.24 -22.37
N ASN A 293 -17.56 -3.99 -22.63
CA ASN A 293 -17.96 -5.18 -21.87
C ASN A 293 -18.20 -4.94 -20.36
N TYR A 294 -18.65 -3.75 -19.95
CA TYR A 294 -19.16 -3.52 -18.60
C TYR A 294 -20.28 -4.53 -18.27
N PRO A 295 -20.26 -5.22 -17.11
CA PRO A 295 -20.95 -6.50 -16.96
C PRO A 295 -22.46 -6.42 -16.66
N PHE A 296 -22.98 -5.30 -16.13
CA PHE A 296 -24.38 -5.12 -15.74
C PHE A 296 -24.98 -3.83 -16.34
N GLN A 297 -26.18 -3.45 -15.89
CA GLN A 297 -26.91 -2.28 -16.39
C GLN A 297 -26.07 -1.01 -16.27
N CYS A 298 -25.86 -0.31 -17.38
CA CYS A 298 -25.19 0.99 -17.44
C CYS A 298 -25.64 1.81 -18.67
N LEU A 299 -25.76 3.14 -18.56
CA LEU A 299 -25.97 4.05 -19.70
C LEU A 299 -24.83 5.09 -19.78
N GLY A 300 -24.16 5.12 -20.92
CA GLY A 300 -22.96 5.94 -21.09
C GLY A 300 -23.26 7.40 -21.39
N PHE A 301 -22.65 8.30 -20.61
CA PHE A 301 -22.56 9.73 -20.90
C PHE A 301 -21.13 10.20 -20.65
N THR A 302 -20.56 11.04 -21.53
CA THR A 302 -19.48 11.96 -21.12
C THR A 302 -20.06 13.14 -20.34
N ALA A 303 -19.21 13.95 -19.70
CA ALA A 303 -19.65 15.14 -18.98
C ALA A 303 -20.39 16.14 -19.91
N GLU A 304 -19.96 16.26 -21.17
CA GLU A 304 -20.61 17.09 -22.19
C GLU A 304 -21.98 16.52 -22.61
N GLN A 305 -22.10 15.18 -22.71
CA GLN A 305 -23.37 14.54 -23.01
C GLN A 305 -24.37 14.68 -21.85
N GLN A 306 -23.91 14.56 -20.60
CA GLN A 306 -24.73 14.78 -19.42
C GLN A 306 -25.17 16.25 -19.32
N ARG A 307 -24.27 17.21 -19.56
CA ARG A 307 -24.58 18.65 -19.67
C ARG A 307 -25.66 18.92 -20.72
N ASP A 308 -25.44 18.48 -21.96
CA ASP A 308 -26.35 18.78 -23.07
C ASP A 308 -27.74 18.14 -22.86
N PHE A 309 -27.80 16.92 -22.32
CA PHE A 309 -29.04 16.24 -21.94
C PHE A 309 -29.81 16.99 -20.84
N ILE A 310 -29.10 17.51 -19.84
CA ILE A 310 -29.71 18.31 -18.76
C ILE A 310 -30.25 19.64 -19.29
N ALA A 311 -29.45 20.37 -20.07
CA ALA A 311 -29.84 21.69 -20.61
C ALA A 311 -31.04 21.61 -21.57
N ARG A 312 -31.10 20.57 -22.42
CA ARG A 312 -32.07 20.50 -23.53
C ARG A 312 -33.30 19.64 -23.26
N ASP A 313 -33.18 18.63 -22.41
CA ASP A 313 -34.20 17.58 -22.26
C ASP A 313 -34.62 17.39 -20.80
N LEU A 314 -33.74 16.91 -19.91
CA LEU A 314 -34.11 16.51 -18.55
C LEU A 314 -34.51 17.70 -17.66
N GLY A 315 -33.72 18.78 -17.66
CA GLY A 315 -34.02 20.00 -16.92
C GLY A 315 -35.35 20.62 -17.35
N PRO A 316 -35.55 20.91 -18.65
CA PRO A 316 -36.83 21.39 -19.19
C PRO A 316 -38.03 20.45 -18.92
N ALA A 317 -37.86 19.12 -19.01
CA ALA A 317 -38.94 18.18 -18.73
C ALA A 317 -39.37 18.20 -17.25
N LEU A 318 -38.41 18.17 -16.32
CA LEU A 318 -38.68 18.28 -14.88
C LEU A 318 -39.32 19.64 -14.55
N ALA A 319 -38.78 20.74 -15.08
CA ALA A 319 -39.27 22.10 -14.81
C ALA A 319 -40.69 22.37 -15.33
N ASN A 320 -41.08 21.77 -16.46
CA ASN A 320 -42.43 21.88 -17.02
C ASN A 320 -43.44 20.92 -16.37
N SER A 321 -42.98 19.93 -15.60
CA SER A 321 -43.84 18.97 -14.91
C SER A 321 -44.42 19.48 -13.58
N SER A 322 -45.32 18.69 -13.00
CA SER A 322 -45.73 18.76 -11.58
C SER A 322 -44.53 18.65 -10.61
N HIS A 323 -43.46 17.97 -11.02
CA HIS A 323 -42.30 17.60 -10.20
C HIS A 323 -41.16 18.62 -10.23
N ARG A 324 -41.38 19.84 -10.75
CA ARG A 324 -40.39 20.94 -10.84
C ARG A 324 -39.74 21.42 -9.53
N HIS A 325 -40.06 20.78 -8.40
CA HIS A 325 -39.50 21.04 -7.08
C HIS A 325 -38.40 20.01 -6.69
N ILE A 326 -38.29 18.93 -7.45
CA ILE A 326 -37.29 17.87 -7.25
C ILE A 326 -35.90 18.38 -7.60
N GLN A 327 -34.93 18.06 -6.74
CA GLN A 327 -33.53 18.43 -6.91
C GLN A 327 -32.87 17.50 -7.94
N LEU A 328 -32.19 18.05 -8.95
CA LEU A 328 -31.39 17.26 -9.89
C LEU A 328 -29.94 17.19 -9.44
N ILE A 329 -29.40 15.97 -9.38
CA ILE A 329 -28.05 15.66 -8.94
C ILE A 329 -27.22 15.15 -10.13
N ILE A 330 -26.05 15.75 -10.36
CA ILE A 330 -25.13 15.37 -11.45
C ILE A 330 -24.01 14.43 -10.97
N LEU A 331 -23.22 13.92 -11.92
CA LEU A 331 -22.20 12.90 -11.73
C LEU A 331 -22.80 11.56 -11.25
N ASP A 332 -23.06 11.38 -9.95
CA ASP A 332 -23.49 10.10 -9.34
C ASP A 332 -22.60 8.92 -9.77
N ASP A 333 -21.30 9.16 -9.64
CA ASP A 333 -20.17 8.28 -9.97
C ASP A 333 -19.01 8.60 -9.00
N ASN A 334 -17.92 7.88 -9.12
CA ASN A 334 -16.70 7.99 -8.34
C ASN A 334 -16.13 9.42 -8.32
N ARG A 335 -15.78 9.94 -7.13
CA ARG A 335 -15.24 11.31 -6.96
C ARG A 335 -13.92 11.59 -7.70
N LEU A 336 -13.29 10.58 -8.30
CA LEU A 336 -12.13 10.73 -9.20
C LEU A 336 -12.43 11.60 -10.44
N HIS A 337 -13.70 11.69 -10.85
CA HIS A 337 -14.13 12.52 -11.98
C HIS A 337 -14.29 14.01 -11.63
N LEU A 338 -14.13 14.37 -10.35
CA LEU A 338 -14.13 15.75 -9.87
C LEU A 338 -12.70 16.34 -9.82
N PRO A 339 -12.52 17.66 -10.04
CA PRO A 339 -13.54 18.67 -10.35
C PRO A 339 -13.96 18.75 -11.82
N HIS A 340 -13.40 17.93 -12.71
CA HIS A 340 -13.60 18.06 -14.16
C HIS A 340 -15.07 17.95 -14.59
N TRP A 341 -15.80 16.96 -14.08
CA TRP A 341 -17.20 16.72 -14.46
C TRP A 341 -18.12 17.86 -14.02
N ALA A 342 -17.95 18.31 -12.77
CA ALA A 342 -18.64 19.48 -12.24
C ALA A 342 -18.35 20.72 -13.10
N ARG A 343 -17.09 20.93 -13.51
CA ARG A 343 -16.73 22.04 -14.39
C ARG A 343 -17.49 22.02 -15.70
N VAL A 344 -17.47 20.90 -16.43
CA VAL A 344 -18.11 20.81 -17.75
C VAL A 344 -19.62 21.03 -17.69
N VAL A 345 -20.28 20.61 -16.62
CA VAL A 345 -21.74 20.75 -16.47
C VAL A 345 -22.15 22.11 -15.85
N LEU A 346 -21.36 22.68 -14.94
CA LEU A 346 -21.72 23.88 -14.17
C LEU A 346 -21.15 25.19 -14.72
N GLU A 347 -20.18 25.17 -15.63
CA GLU A 347 -19.76 26.36 -16.40
C GLU A 347 -20.72 26.69 -17.57
N ASP A 348 -21.75 25.86 -17.80
CA ASP A 348 -22.83 26.11 -18.79
C ASP A 348 -24.11 26.58 -18.09
N GLU A 349 -24.49 27.83 -18.29
CA GLU A 349 -25.64 28.47 -17.60
C GLU A 349 -27.01 27.85 -17.94
N GLU A 350 -27.15 27.14 -19.07
CA GLU A 350 -28.39 26.47 -19.47
C GLU A 350 -28.51 25.08 -18.83
N ALA A 351 -27.40 24.40 -18.55
CA ALA A 351 -27.39 23.19 -17.73
C ALA A 351 -27.46 23.51 -16.23
N ALA A 352 -26.59 24.41 -15.75
CA ALA A 352 -26.37 24.70 -14.34
C ALA A 352 -27.65 25.11 -13.59
N ARG A 353 -28.53 25.90 -14.23
CA ARG A 353 -29.82 26.35 -13.65
C ARG A 353 -30.79 25.25 -13.24
N TYR A 354 -30.62 24.03 -13.76
CA TYR A 354 -31.42 22.86 -13.38
C TYR A 354 -30.71 21.99 -12.35
N VAL A 355 -29.40 22.10 -12.21
CA VAL A 355 -28.59 21.31 -11.28
C VAL A 355 -28.66 21.91 -9.88
N HIS A 356 -28.80 21.04 -8.88
CA HIS A 356 -28.90 21.43 -7.47
C HIS A 356 -27.73 20.88 -6.64
N GLY A 357 -27.13 19.77 -7.06
CA GLY A 357 -26.02 19.15 -6.35
C GLY A 357 -25.27 18.10 -7.16
N ILE A 358 -24.25 17.50 -6.54
CA ILE A 358 -23.27 16.59 -7.13
C ILE A 358 -23.25 15.30 -6.32
N GLY A 359 -23.56 14.18 -6.96
CA GLY A 359 -23.50 12.85 -6.37
C GLY A 359 -22.10 12.28 -6.50
N ILE A 360 -21.58 11.69 -5.43
CA ILE A 360 -20.27 11.00 -5.43
C ILE A 360 -20.35 9.59 -4.86
N HIS A 361 -19.64 8.67 -5.50
CA HIS A 361 -19.43 7.30 -5.04
C HIS A 361 -18.00 7.12 -4.51
N TRP A 362 -17.80 6.08 -3.71
CA TRP A 362 -16.56 5.87 -2.96
C TRP A 362 -15.58 4.85 -3.57
N TYR A 363 -15.93 4.11 -4.62
CA TYR A 363 -15.22 2.87 -4.98
C TYR A 363 -13.78 3.07 -5.44
N LEU A 364 -13.47 4.23 -6.02
CA LEU A 364 -12.12 4.62 -6.43
C LEU A 364 -11.43 5.58 -5.44
N ASP A 365 -11.92 5.70 -4.20
CA ASP A 365 -11.36 6.60 -3.17
C ASP A 365 -9.86 6.39 -2.88
N PHE A 366 -9.36 5.18 -3.15
CA PHE A 366 -7.95 4.83 -2.96
C PHE A 366 -7.01 5.38 -4.05
N ILE A 367 -7.55 5.92 -5.16
CA ILE A 367 -6.77 6.43 -6.30
C ILE A 367 -6.32 7.88 -6.07
N GLY A 368 -7.13 8.71 -5.42
CA GLY A 368 -6.80 10.12 -5.17
C GLY A 368 -7.42 10.65 -3.86
N PRO A 369 -6.75 11.58 -3.15
CA PRO A 369 -7.25 12.10 -1.88
C PRO A 369 -8.47 13.02 -2.08
N ILE A 370 -9.28 13.17 -1.04
CA ILE A 370 -10.49 14.01 -1.07
C ILE A 370 -10.17 15.51 -1.25
N GLN A 371 -8.95 15.91 -0.87
CA GLN A 371 -8.41 17.26 -1.03
C GLN A 371 -8.13 17.66 -2.49
N ASP A 372 -7.97 16.70 -3.40
CA ASP A 372 -7.67 16.96 -4.82
C ASP A 372 -8.94 16.87 -5.70
N THR A 373 -10.08 16.48 -5.12
CA THR A 373 -11.31 16.10 -5.85
C THR A 373 -12.54 16.87 -5.35
N VAL A 374 -12.98 16.60 -4.12
CA VAL A 374 -14.20 17.20 -3.53
C VAL A 374 -13.92 18.64 -3.06
N LEU A 375 -12.79 18.88 -2.39
CA LEU A 375 -12.45 20.22 -1.89
C LEU A 375 -12.35 21.26 -3.03
N PRO A 376 -11.62 21.03 -4.14
CA PRO A 376 -11.56 22.00 -5.25
C PRO A 376 -12.90 22.14 -5.98
N THR A 377 -13.77 21.13 -5.92
CA THR A 377 -15.13 21.22 -6.46
C THR A 377 -15.99 22.18 -5.65
N HIS A 378 -15.93 22.09 -4.31
CA HIS A 378 -16.64 23.04 -3.44
C HIS A 378 -16.04 24.45 -3.51
N GLU A 379 -14.72 24.59 -3.68
CA GLU A 379 -14.08 25.89 -3.87
C GLU A 379 -14.44 26.57 -5.20
N LEU A 380 -14.74 25.79 -6.26
CA LEU A 380 -15.23 26.30 -7.54
C LEU A 380 -16.76 26.52 -7.58
N PHE A 381 -17.52 25.65 -6.92
CA PHE A 381 -18.99 25.58 -7.01
C PHE A 381 -19.64 25.51 -5.61
N PRO A 382 -19.44 26.52 -4.73
CA PRO A 382 -19.78 26.44 -3.31
C PRO A 382 -21.29 26.34 -3.02
N ASP A 383 -22.13 26.87 -3.90
CA ASP A 383 -23.59 26.91 -3.74
C ASP A 383 -24.27 25.56 -4.07
N TYR A 384 -23.57 24.65 -4.74
CA TYR A 384 -24.09 23.32 -5.11
C TYR A 384 -23.73 22.31 -4.02
N PHE A 385 -24.72 21.57 -3.50
CA PHE A 385 -24.45 20.59 -2.45
C PHE A 385 -23.74 19.36 -3.01
N ILE A 386 -22.78 18.80 -2.26
CA ILE A 386 -22.15 17.51 -2.60
C ILE A 386 -22.76 16.44 -1.69
N LEU A 387 -23.19 15.31 -2.24
CA LEU A 387 -23.81 14.20 -1.52
C LEU A 387 -23.07 12.90 -1.85
N ALA A 388 -22.62 12.15 -0.84
CA ALA A 388 -22.17 10.78 -1.06
C ALA A 388 -23.41 9.90 -1.28
N THR A 389 -23.72 9.64 -2.54
CA THR A 389 -24.99 9.04 -2.98
C THR A 389 -24.99 7.52 -2.89
N GLU A 390 -23.82 6.89 -2.80
CA GLU A 390 -23.61 5.45 -2.70
C GLU A 390 -22.23 5.11 -2.10
N ALA A 391 -22.18 4.04 -1.30
CA ALA A 391 -20.96 3.35 -0.91
C ALA A 391 -21.24 1.92 -0.40
N CYS A 392 -20.38 0.94 -0.74
CA CYS A 392 -20.36 -0.36 -0.09
C CYS A 392 -18.94 -0.97 -0.01
N ILE A 393 -18.78 -2.06 0.77
CA ILE A 393 -17.52 -2.80 0.88
C ILE A 393 -17.75 -4.23 0.36
N GLY A 394 -16.78 -4.80 -0.36
CA GLY A 394 -16.89 -6.09 -1.04
C GLY A 394 -16.80 -6.00 -2.57
N ALA A 395 -17.12 -4.83 -3.15
CA ALA A 395 -17.13 -4.54 -4.60
C ALA A 395 -15.74 -4.58 -5.31
N HIS A 396 -14.74 -5.25 -4.72
CA HIS A 396 -13.42 -5.43 -5.30
C HIS A 396 -13.07 -6.92 -5.34
N PHE A 397 -12.61 -7.42 -6.49
CA PHE A 397 -12.38 -8.85 -6.75
C PHE A 397 -11.36 -9.55 -5.81
N TRP A 398 -10.63 -8.79 -4.99
CA TRP A 398 -9.67 -9.29 -4.00
C TRP A 398 -10.21 -9.32 -2.56
N GLU A 399 -11.40 -8.79 -2.33
CA GLU A 399 -12.10 -8.87 -1.04
C GLU A 399 -12.91 -10.17 -0.92
N ARG A 400 -13.74 -10.24 0.12
CA ARG A 400 -14.81 -11.23 0.23
C ARG A 400 -16.11 -10.47 0.38
N ASP A 401 -17.19 -11.05 -0.11
CA ASP A 401 -18.49 -10.43 -0.25
C ASP A 401 -19.03 -10.06 1.14
N VAL A 402 -19.52 -11.05 1.92
CA VAL A 402 -19.97 -10.85 3.30
C VAL A 402 -18.89 -11.27 4.31
N ILE A 403 -18.64 -10.44 5.34
CA ILE A 403 -17.82 -10.80 6.49
C ILE A 403 -18.57 -10.46 7.78
N LEU A 404 -19.34 -11.43 8.29
CA LEU A 404 -20.11 -11.29 9.53
C LEU A 404 -19.23 -10.87 10.71
N GLY A 405 -19.59 -9.75 11.33
CA GLY A 405 -18.98 -9.21 12.53
C GLY A 405 -17.75 -8.34 12.30
N CYS A 406 -17.39 -8.01 11.05
CA CYS A 406 -16.14 -7.32 10.74
C CYS A 406 -16.09 -5.87 11.27
N TRP A 407 -15.37 -5.65 12.38
CA TRP A 407 -15.20 -4.31 12.95
C TRP A 407 -14.49 -3.33 12.00
N GLU A 408 -13.55 -3.80 11.18
CA GLU A 408 -12.82 -2.92 10.25
C GLU A 408 -13.72 -2.39 9.12
N ARG A 409 -14.75 -3.13 8.70
CA ARG A 409 -15.77 -2.61 7.77
C ARG A 409 -16.56 -1.46 8.41
N GLY A 410 -16.88 -1.57 9.70
CA GLY A 410 -17.42 -0.45 10.48
C GLY A 410 -16.47 0.75 10.52
N ASN A 411 -15.19 0.54 10.87
CA ASN A 411 -14.17 1.59 10.88
C ASN A 411 -14.10 2.33 9.53
N GLN A 412 -14.16 1.62 8.41
CA GLN A 412 -14.12 2.18 7.05
C GLN A 412 -15.33 3.08 6.76
N TYR A 413 -16.56 2.66 7.08
CA TYR A 413 -17.75 3.51 6.97
C TYR A 413 -17.58 4.80 7.78
N SER A 414 -17.30 4.69 9.08
CA SER A 414 -17.14 5.87 9.95
C SER A 414 -15.99 6.79 9.53
N HIS A 415 -14.92 6.23 8.95
CA HIS A 415 -13.81 7.00 8.40
C HIS A 415 -14.25 7.77 7.14
N SER A 416 -14.90 7.11 6.19
CA SER A 416 -15.41 7.77 4.98
C SER A 416 -16.41 8.86 5.33
N ILE A 417 -17.35 8.60 6.25
CA ILE A 417 -18.32 9.59 6.70
C ILE A 417 -17.62 10.80 7.36
N LEU A 418 -16.63 10.57 8.25
CA LEU A 418 -15.84 11.66 8.84
C LEU A 418 -15.01 12.44 7.80
N MET A 419 -14.47 11.77 6.78
CA MET A 419 -13.73 12.41 5.70
C MET A 419 -14.66 13.26 4.82
N ASN A 420 -15.79 12.72 4.37
CA ASN A 420 -16.81 13.40 3.59
C ASN A 420 -17.35 14.63 4.34
N LEU A 421 -17.83 14.44 5.58
CA LEU A 421 -18.34 15.52 6.41
C LEU A 421 -17.28 16.59 6.72
N ASN A 422 -16.00 16.23 6.84
CA ASN A 422 -14.94 17.24 7.04
C ASN A 422 -14.53 18.00 5.76
N HIS A 423 -15.01 17.59 4.58
CA HIS A 423 -14.77 18.23 3.29
C HIS A 423 -16.09 18.56 2.56
N PHE A 424 -16.97 19.27 3.25
CA PHE A 424 -18.18 19.92 2.70
C PHE A 424 -19.32 19.03 2.16
N VAL A 425 -19.17 17.71 2.19
CA VAL A 425 -20.25 16.79 1.77
C VAL A 425 -21.41 16.83 2.79
N ALA A 426 -22.64 16.96 2.28
CA ALA A 426 -23.85 17.22 3.04
C ALA A 426 -24.57 15.96 3.56
N GLY A 427 -24.20 14.76 3.10
CA GLY A 427 -24.83 13.51 3.54
C GLY A 427 -24.11 12.29 3.01
N TRP A 428 -24.52 11.11 3.47
CA TRP A 428 -23.88 9.83 3.11
C TRP A 428 -24.91 8.70 3.11
N THR A 429 -25.04 8.00 1.98
CA THR A 429 -26.01 6.93 1.78
C THR A 429 -25.31 5.60 1.52
N ASP A 430 -25.70 4.59 2.30
CA ASP A 430 -25.32 3.19 2.17
C ASP A 430 -25.90 2.55 0.88
N TRP A 431 -25.34 1.42 0.48
CA TRP A 431 -25.87 0.64 -0.64
C TRP A 431 -27.07 -0.21 -0.21
N ASN A 432 -27.05 -1.52 -0.44
CA ASN A 432 -28.15 -2.40 -0.09
C ASN A 432 -28.46 -2.36 1.42
N LEU A 433 -29.65 -1.90 1.83
CA LEU A 433 -30.07 -1.89 3.25
C LEU A 433 -30.06 -3.28 3.90
N ALA A 434 -30.20 -4.34 3.11
CA ALA A 434 -30.02 -5.72 3.55
C ALA A 434 -29.55 -6.61 2.39
N LEU A 435 -28.74 -7.63 2.69
CA LEU A 435 -28.34 -8.69 1.74
C LEU A 435 -28.42 -10.07 2.41
N ASP A 436 -28.33 -11.14 1.62
CA ASP A 436 -28.23 -12.52 2.14
C ASP A 436 -26.80 -12.87 2.62
N LEU A 437 -26.60 -14.12 3.03
CA LEU A 437 -25.31 -14.67 3.47
C LEU A 437 -24.24 -14.80 2.36
N GLU A 438 -24.61 -14.74 1.09
CA GLU A 438 -23.70 -14.76 -0.06
C GLU A 438 -23.32 -13.33 -0.49
N GLY A 439 -24.13 -12.33 -0.12
CA GLY A 439 -23.98 -10.91 -0.49
C GLY A 439 -24.86 -10.52 -1.66
N GLY A 440 -26.00 -11.20 -1.83
CA GLY A 440 -26.96 -11.01 -2.92
C GLY A 440 -28.42 -10.94 -2.45
N PRO A 441 -29.39 -11.25 -3.34
CA PRO A 441 -29.19 -11.73 -4.71
C PRO A 441 -28.63 -10.64 -5.65
N ASN A 442 -27.88 -11.05 -6.66
CA ASN A 442 -27.33 -10.17 -7.69
C ASN A 442 -27.18 -10.97 -9.00
N TRP A 443 -27.82 -10.55 -10.10
CA TRP A 443 -27.95 -11.40 -11.29
C TRP A 443 -26.64 -11.65 -12.05
N VAL A 444 -25.63 -10.78 -11.87
CA VAL A 444 -24.28 -10.94 -12.42
C VAL A 444 -23.26 -11.47 -11.40
N LYS A 445 -23.68 -11.71 -10.14
CA LYS A 445 -22.85 -12.15 -9.01
C LYS A 445 -21.80 -11.13 -8.56
N ASN A 446 -22.12 -9.84 -8.68
CA ASN A 446 -21.35 -8.72 -8.13
C ASN A 446 -21.68 -8.53 -6.63
N TYR A 447 -21.39 -9.54 -5.80
CA TYR A 447 -21.81 -9.57 -4.40
C TYR A 447 -21.01 -8.63 -3.49
N VAL A 448 -21.64 -8.12 -2.41
CA VAL A 448 -21.03 -7.17 -1.46
C VAL A 448 -21.53 -7.40 -0.03
N ASP A 449 -20.96 -6.69 0.96
CA ASP A 449 -21.47 -6.67 2.35
C ASP A 449 -22.56 -5.60 2.51
N SER A 450 -23.46 -5.79 3.49
CA SER A 450 -24.51 -4.84 3.86
C SER A 450 -24.54 -4.66 5.37
N PRO A 451 -24.90 -3.48 5.93
CA PRO A 451 -25.03 -3.30 7.37
C PRO A 451 -26.02 -4.25 8.07
N ILE A 452 -26.94 -4.88 7.34
CA ILE A 452 -27.75 -6.01 7.83
C ILE A 452 -27.65 -7.20 6.87
N ILE A 453 -27.31 -8.37 7.42
CA ILE A 453 -27.29 -9.63 6.68
C ILE A 453 -28.46 -10.50 7.12
N VAL A 454 -29.25 -10.99 6.17
CA VAL A 454 -30.43 -11.84 6.39
C VAL A 454 -30.06 -13.32 6.28
N ASP A 455 -30.62 -14.10 7.21
CA ASP A 455 -30.53 -15.55 7.26
C ASP A 455 -31.97 -16.09 7.28
N SER A 456 -32.55 -16.12 6.07
CA SER A 456 -33.95 -16.52 5.85
C SER A 456 -34.21 -17.98 6.23
N SER A 457 -33.16 -18.82 6.23
CA SER A 457 -33.23 -20.24 6.62
C SER A 457 -33.58 -20.43 8.10
N GLU A 458 -33.08 -19.54 8.96
CA GLU A 458 -33.35 -19.51 10.40
C GLU A 458 -34.43 -18.46 10.78
N GLY A 459 -34.85 -17.61 9.82
CA GLY A 459 -35.81 -16.52 10.05
C GLY A 459 -35.24 -15.36 10.88
N ILE A 460 -33.92 -15.13 10.80
CA ILE A 460 -33.17 -14.17 11.62
C ILE A 460 -32.34 -13.22 10.75
N PHE A 461 -31.86 -12.12 11.34
CA PHE A 461 -30.90 -11.22 10.70
C PHE A 461 -29.79 -10.78 11.66
N TYR A 462 -28.68 -10.35 11.07
CA TYR A 462 -27.44 -9.99 11.74
C TYR A 462 -27.12 -8.51 11.49
N LYS A 463 -27.18 -7.70 12.54
CA LYS A 463 -26.75 -6.29 12.47
C LYS A 463 -25.23 -6.25 12.57
N GLN A 464 -24.58 -5.89 11.45
CA GLN A 464 -23.13 -5.80 11.31
C GLN A 464 -22.55 -4.61 12.11
N PRO A 465 -21.24 -4.56 12.40
CA PRO A 465 -20.61 -3.37 12.96
C PRO A 465 -20.86 -2.10 12.13
N MET A 466 -20.96 -2.22 10.80
CA MET A 466 -21.29 -1.11 9.89
C MET A 466 -22.58 -0.37 10.30
N PHE A 467 -23.63 -1.09 10.70
CA PHE A 467 -24.89 -0.52 11.19
C PHE A 467 -24.67 0.39 12.41
N TYR A 468 -23.85 -0.05 13.37
CA TYR A 468 -23.58 0.73 14.59
C TYR A 468 -22.63 1.90 14.33
N HIS A 469 -21.78 1.83 13.30
CA HIS A 469 -20.96 2.96 12.86
C HIS A 469 -21.80 3.99 12.12
N MET A 470 -22.75 3.59 11.26
CA MET A 470 -23.77 4.49 10.70
C MET A 470 -24.60 5.16 11.79
N GLY A 471 -24.96 4.41 12.84
CA GLY A 471 -25.74 4.91 13.98
C GLY A 471 -25.09 6.05 14.77
N HIS A 472 -23.75 6.15 14.77
CA HIS A 472 -23.03 7.28 15.39
C HIS A 472 -23.20 8.60 14.64
N PHE A 473 -23.68 8.58 13.40
CA PHE A 473 -23.97 9.79 12.60
C PHE A 473 -25.48 9.99 12.45
N SER A 474 -26.15 9.05 11.78
CA SER A 474 -27.59 9.08 11.48
C SER A 474 -28.47 9.43 12.70
N LYS A 475 -28.29 8.75 13.83
CA LYS A 475 -29.15 8.98 15.00
C LYS A 475 -28.95 10.35 15.63
N PHE A 476 -27.71 10.83 15.72
CA PHE A 476 -27.38 12.02 16.50
C PHE A 476 -27.34 13.31 15.68
N ILE A 477 -27.13 13.22 14.37
CA ILE A 477 -27.00 14.34 13.43
C ILE A 477 -28.23 14.37 12.50
N PRO A 478 -29.39 14.93 12.95
CA PRO A 478 -30.58 15.07 12.12
C PRO A 478 -30.36 16.08 10.98
N GLU A 479 -31.26 16.04 9.99
CA GLU A 479 -31.33 17.01 8.90
C GLU A 479 -31.34 18.46 9.41
N GLY A 480 -30.63 19.34 8.69
CA GLY A 480 -30.44 20.74 9.06
C GLY A 480 -29.30 20.99 10.06
N SER A 481 -28.68 19.94 10.63
CA SER A 481 -27.51 20.10 11.51
C SER A 481 -26.35 20.79 10.78
N GLN A 482 -25.77 21.80 11.40
CA GLN A 482 -24.75 22.67 10.83
C GLN A 482 -23.37 22.22 11.30
N ARG A 483 -22.43 21.88 10.40
CA ARG A 483 -21.05 21.59 10.80
C ARG A 483 -20.40 22.86 11.36
N VAL A 484 -19.69 22.71 12.47
CA VAL A 484 -18.95 23.79 13.17
C VAL A 484 -17.47 23.43 13.38
N GLY A 485 -16.66 24.43 13.74
CA GLY A 485 -15.22 24.25 13.99
C GLY A 485 -14.92 23.38 15.21
N LEU A 486 -13.89 22.52 15.10
CA LEU A 486 -13.36 21.73 16.20
C LEU A 486 -11.83 21.63 16.10
N VAL A 487 -11.11 22.20 17.07
CA VAL A 487 -9.66 22.42 17.01
C VAL A 487 -8.94 21.70 18.16
N ALA A 488 -8.02 20.81 17.85
CA ALA A 488 -7.18 20.14 18.85
C ALA A 488 -6.11 21.08 19.44
N SER A 489 -5.84 20.94 20.75
CA SER A 489 -4.85 21.74 21.49
C SER A 489 -3.40 21.36 21.23
N ARG A 490 -3.15 20.11 20.82
CA ARG A 490 -1.98 19.74 20.01
C ARG A 490 -2.34 19.97 18.56
N GLU A 491 -1.41 20.45 17.75
CA GLU A 491 -1.56 20.52 16.30
C GLU A 491 -2.17 19.20 15.77
N SER A 492 -3.20 19.29 14.93
CA SER A 492 -4.08 18.17 14.53
C SER A 492 -3.35 16.98 13.89
N LYS A 493 -2.08 17.13 13.52
CA LYS A 493 -1.18 16.09 13.00
C LYS A 493 -0.54 15.22 14.10
N LYS A 494 -0.96 15.33 15.36
CA LYS A 494 -0.51 14.50 16.50
C LYS A 494 -1.63 13.78 17.25
N THR A 495 -2.85 13.78 16.70
CA THR A 495 -4.01 13.08 17.28
C THR A 495 -4.48 11.97 16.33
N ALA A 496 -4.34 10.70 16.72
CA ALA A 496 -4.86 9.56 15.96
C ALA A 496 -6.40 9.36 16.11
N LEU A 497 -7.07 10.38 16.65
CA LEU A 497 -8.52 10.49 16.73
C LEU A 497 -9.00 11.27 15.50
N GLU A 498 -9.99 10.72 14.81
CA GLU A 498 -10.72 11.42 13.77
C GLU A 498 -12.01 11.97 14.38
N TYR A 499 -12.32 13.24 14.12
CA TYR A 499 -13.42 13.93 14.80
C TYR A 499 -14.09 14.96 13.91
N THR A 500 -15.33 15.31 14.27
CA THR A 500 -16.08 16.43 13.68
C THR A 500 -17.15 16.91 14.68
N ALA A 501 -17.67 18.12 14.49
CA ALA A 501 -18.67 18.72 15.36
C ALA A 501 -19.84 19.34 14.58
N PHE A 502 -21.04 19.22 15.14
CA PHE A 502 -22.29 19.76 14.61
C PHE A 502 -23.06 20.52 15.67
N GLU A 503 -23.63 21.66 15.28
CA GLU A 503 -24.73 22.31 15.98
C GLU A 503 -26.05 21.82 15.36
N ARG A 504 -26.93 21.23 16.17
CA ARG A 504 -28.23 20.72 15.74
C ARG A 504 -29.26 21.85 15.63
N PRO A 505 -30.37 21.68 14.89
CA PRO A 505 -31.47 22.65 14.84
C PRO A 505 -32.13 22.96 16.19
N ASP A 506 -31.99 22.07 17.18
CA ASP A 506 -32.45 22.27 18.58
C ASP A 506 -31.42 22.99 19.48
N GLY A 507 -30.30 23.45 18.92
CA GLY A 507 -29.22 24.12 19.64
C GLY A 507 -28.29 23.19 20.43
N ALA A 508 -28.51 21.88 20.42
CA ALA A 508 -27.60 20.92 21.04
C ALA A 508 -26.35 20.69 20.16
N VAL A 509 -25.20 20.45 20.79
CA VAL A 509 -23.94 20.15 20.07
C VAL A 509 -23.68 18.65 20.09
N VAL A 510 -23.32 18.10 18.93
CA VAL A 510 -22.87 16.72 18.76
C VAL A 510 -21.41 16.73 18.32
N VAL A 511 -20.60 15.87 18.95
CA VAL A 511 -19.22 15.61 18.55
C VAL A 511 -19.07 14.11 18.34
N VAL A 512 -18.70 13.70 17.13
CA VAL A 512 -18.37 12.31 16.83
C VAL A 512 -16.86 12.17 16.88
N VAL A 513 -16.37 11.13 17.57
CA VAL A 513 -14.94 10.82 17.70
C VAL A 513 -14.73 9.34 17.37
N LEU A 514 -13.99 9.08 16.30
CA LEU A 514 -13.54 7.75 15.91
C LEU A 514 -12.08 7.57 16.34
N ASN A 515 -11.82 6.48 17.08
CA ASN A 515 -10.46 6.01 17.30
C ASN A 515 -10.25 4.71 16.51
N ARG A 516 -9.34 4.73 15.53
CA ARG A 516 -8.90 3.53 14.79
C ARG A 516 -7.60 2.93 15.35
N THR A 517 -7.24 3.31 16.57
CA THR A 517 -6.07 2.83 17.33
C THR A 517 -6.44 2.30 18.72
N SER A 518 -5.57 1.45 19.24
CA SER A 518 -5.69 0.71 20.50
C SER A 518 -5.23 1.49 21.72
N LEU A 519 -4.64 2.68 21.50
CA LEU A 519 -4.19 3.58 22.55
C LEU A 519 -5.39 4.22 23.25
N SER A 520 -5.74 3.70 24.42
CA SER A 520 -6.77 4.22 25.32
C SER A 520 -6.31 5.48 26.07
N GLY A 521 -6.14 6.58 25.34
CA GLY A 521 -5.82 7.89 25.91
C GLY A 521 -7.02 8.52 26.65
N TRP A 522 -6.77 9.11 27.81
CA TRP A 522 -7.74 9.97 28.51
C TRP A 522 -7.96 11.26 27.71
N GLN A 523 -9.22 11.61 27.48
CA GLN A 523 -9.62 12.73 26.61
C GLN A 523 -10.36 13.80 27.41
N THR A 524 -10.31 15.06 26.97
CA THR A 524 -11.10 16.12 27.60
C THR A 524 -11.58 17.12 26.55
N LEU A 525 -12.88 17.40 26.53
CA LEU A 525 -13.50 18.39 25.65
C LEU A 525 -13.60 19.74 26.38
N SER A 526 -13.32 20.85 25.69
CA SER A 526 -13.50 22.19 26.25
C SER A 526 -14.16 23.13 25.24
N ALA A 527 -15.35 23.66 25.59
CA ALA A 527 -15.91 24.81 24.90
C ALA A 527 -15.35 26.09 25.53
N SER A 528 -14.83 27.03 24.73
CA SER A 528 -14.24 28.28 25.25
C SER A 528 -14.33 29.45 24.27
N SER A 529 -15.04 30.50 24.66
CA SER A 529 -14.93 31.84 24.05
C SER A 529 -13.63 32.53 24.52
N ARG A 530 -12.80 33.01 23.57
CA ARG A 530 -11.47 33.63 23.81
C ARG A 530 -11.56 35.02 24.49
N PRO A 531 -10.48 35.51 25.15
CA PRO A 531 -9.42 36.29 24.45
C PRO A 531 -7.96 35.78 24.68
N TRP A 532 -6.96 36.59 24.26
CA TRP A 532 -5.53 36.22 24.04
C TRP A 532 -4.53 36.71 25.11
N LEU A 533 -3.32 36.11 25.15
CA LEU A 533 -2.00 36.79 25.31
C LEU A 533 -0.79 35.84 25.05
N ARG A 534 0.44 36.37 24.92
CA ARG A 534 1.73 35.65 24.66
C ARG A 534 2.72 35.72 25.84
N PRO A 535 3.72 34.81 25.91
CA PRO A 535 5.10 35.25 26.12
C PRO A 535 6.17 34.50 25.27
N THR A 536 7.45 34.81 25.49
CA THR A 536 8.63 34.50 24.64
C THR A 536 9.44 33.24 25.06
N PRO A 537 10.29 32.68 24.16
CA PRO A 537 11.15 31.52 24.46
C PRO A 537 12.55 31.90 24.98
N SER A 538 13.16 31.00 25.77
CA SER A 538 14.55 31.09 26.26
C SER A 538 15.45 29.97 25.70
N ARG A 539 16.74 30.26 25.48
CA ARG A 539 17.76 29.29 25.01
C ARG A 539 18.24 28.34 26.13
N PRO A 540 18.50 27.05 25.83
CA PRO A 540 19.49 26.23 26.53
C PRO A 540 20.88 26.32 25.87
N THR A 541 21.92 25.89 26.59
CA THR A 541 23.34 25.95 26.19
C THR A 541 23.87 24.62 25.63
N CYS A 542 24.80 24.67 24.67
CA CYS A 542 25.42 23.49 24.08
C CYS A 542 26.59 22.93 24.91
N GLY A 543 26.72 21.60 24.94
CA GLY A 543 27.95 20.88 25.33
C GLY A 543 28.28 19.80 24.31
N CYS A 544 29.52 19.31 24.28
CA CYS A 544 29.92 18.20 23.40
C CYS A 544 29.08 16.95 23.73
N GLY A 545 28.45 16.34 22.72
CA GLY A 545 27.45 15.29 22.91
C GLY A 545 27.66 14.06 22.04
N SER A 546 27.12 12.94 22.55
CA SER A 546 26.90 11.62 21.94
C SER A 546 26.10 11.65 20.63
N ALA A 547 25.88 10.47 20.03
CA ALA A 547 24.91 10.25 18.95
C ALA A 547 23.65 11.13 19.05
N ARG A 548 23.33 11.82 17.96
CA ARG A 548 22.16 12.69 17.85
C ARG A 548 20.94 11.81 17.52
N PRO A 549 19.88 11.79 18.35
CA PRO A 549 18.73 10.94 18.11
C PRO A 549 17.93 11.38 16.86
N CYS A 550 17.09 10.49 16.36
CA CYS A 550 16.03 10.85 15.41
C CYS A 550 15.19 12.01 15.97
N ILE A 551 14.96 13.06 15.17
CA ILE A 551 13.82 13.97 15.37
C ILE A 551 12.64 13.35 14.62
N PRO A 552 11.69 12.68 15.30
CA PRO A 552 10.61 11.98 14.64
C PRO A 552 9.58 12.97 14.07
N LYS A 553 9.13 12.70 12.85
CA LYS A 553 7.96 13.33 12.25
C LYS A 553 7.08 12.24 11.65
N ASP A 554 5.82 12.22 12.04
CA ASP A 554 4.81 11.39 11.41
C ASP A 554 4.17 12.16 10.25
N PHE A 555 3.77 11.43 9.21
CA PHE A 555 3.00 11.92 8.07
C PHE A 555 1.74 11.05 7.81
N GLY A 556 1.46 10.06 8.66
CA GLY A 556 0.25 9.21 8.58
C GLY A 556 0.45 7.87 7.86
N HIS A 557 1.68 7.52 7.47
CA HIS A 557 1.95 6.31 6.68
C HIS A 557 2.37 5.07 7.50
N GLY A 558 2.22 5.10 8.82
CA GLY A 558 2.36 3.93 9.70
C GLY A 558 3.67 3.84 10.51
N SER A 559 4.63 4.74 10.30
CA SER A 559 5.77 4.98 11.19
C SER A 559 6.39 6.36 10.91
N LEU A 560 7.49 6.66 11.59
CA LEU A 560 8.11 7.98 11.67
C LEU A 560 9.27 8.12 10.67
N VAL A 561 9.40 9.27 10.02
CA VAL A 561 10.65 9.70 9.38
C VAL A 561 11.51 10.48 10.37
N CYS A 562 12.82 10.51 10.15
CA CYS A 562 13.72 11.39 10.91
C CYS A 562 14.01 12.66 10.11
N VAL A 563 13.80 13.82 10.74
CA VAL A 563 13.95 15.14 10.11
C VAL A 563 15.39 15.64 10.24
N CYS A 564 15.98 16.04 9.12
CA CYS A 564 17.30 16.64 9.05
C CYS A 564 17.28 17.96 8.25
N ASN A 565 18.23 18.85 8.54
CA ASN A 565 18.42 20.16 7.89
C ASN A 565 19.90 20.60 7.99
N ALA A 566 20.17 21.88 7.75
CA ALA A 566 21.52 22.47 7.83
C ALA A 566 22.21 22.33 9.20
N THR A 567 21.47 22.36 10.32
CA THR A 567 22.04 22.42 11.68
C THR A 567 21.92 21.11 12.45
N TYR A 568 20.98 20.24 12.06
CA TYR A 568 20.68 18.99 12.74
C TYR A 568 20.47 17.84 11.75
N CYS A 569 21.04 16.67 12.07
CA CYS A 569 20.57 15.39 11.57
C CYS A 569 20.87 14.33 12.63
N ASP A 570 20.16 13.20 12.59
CA ASP A 570 20.43 12.06 13.46
C ASP A 570 21.70 11.32 13.02
N THR A 571 22.49 10.88 14.01
CA THR A 571 23.82 10.30 13.80
C THR A 571 24.00 9.05 14.63
N LEU A 572 24.77 8.09 14.11
CA LEU A 572 25.11 6.87 14.82
C LEU A 572 26.41 7.05 15.60
N ASP A 573 26.49 6.48 16.79
CA ASP A 573 27.77 6.33 17.51
C ASP A 573 28.72 5.44 16.68
N PRO A 574 30.05 5.65 16.77
CA PRO A 574 31.02 4.76 16.16
C PRO A 574 30.85 3.33 16.68
N LEU A 575 30.67 2.37 15.77
CA LEU A 575 30.53 0.97 16.15
C LEU A 575 31.85 0.40 16.69
N VAL A 576 31.95 0.36 18.01
CA VAL A 576 32.97 -0.40 18.74
C VAL A 576 32.54 -1.87 18.78
N LEU A 577 33.45 -2.77 18.38
CA LEU A 577 33.24 -4.22 18.50
C LEU A 577 33.32 -4.64 19.98
N PRO A 578 32.42 -5.51 20.45
CA PRO A 578 32.41 -5.94 21.85
C PRO A 578 33.60 -6.85 22.17
N ALA A 579 33.97 -6.90 23.44
CA ALA A 579 34.94 -7.88 23.94
C ALA A 579 34.38 -9.32 23.78
N PRO A 580 35.25 -10.34 23.60
CA PRO A 580 34.83 -11.74 23.57
C PRO A 580 33.95 -12.12 24.76
N GLY A 581 32.90 -12.92 24.50
CA GLY A 581 31.87 -13.25 25.48
C GLY A 581 30.76 -12.19 25.64
N SER A 582 30.86 -11.06 24.94
CA SER A 582 29.84 -10.01 24.87
C SER A 582 29.35 -9.79 23.43
N TYR A 583 28.13 -9.26 23.28
CA TYR A 583 27.52 -8.91 22.00
C TYR A 583 26.89 -7.52 22.04
N VAL A 584 26.76 -6.89 20.87
CA VAL A 584 25.99 -5.66 20.66
C VAL A 584 24.77 -6.00 19.80
N LYS A 585 23.59 -5.47 20.17
CA LYS A 585 22.36 -5.54 19.38
C LYS A 585 21.91 -4.13 19.00
N TYR A 586 21.70 -3.90 17.71
CA TYR A 586 21.05 -2.72 17.16
C TYR A 586 19.60 -3.06 16.79
N GLU A 587 18.65 -2.17 17.09
CA GLU A 587 17.22 -2.40 16.91
C GLU A 587 16.51 -1.22 16.25
N SER A 588 15.74 -1.48 15.20
CA SER A 588 14.74 -0.54 14.66
C SER A 588 13.35 -1.18 14.70
N SER A 589 12.32 -0.37 14.92
CA SER A 589 10.93 -0.85 15.00
C SER A 589 9.91 0.16 14.47
N LYS A 590 8.74 -0.36 14.07
CA LYS A 590 7.59 0.46 13.63
C LYS A 590 7.17 1.50 14.68
N ALA A 591 7.33 1.17 15.97
CA ALA A 591 7.08 2.05 17.11
C ALA A 591 8.08 3.23 17.27
N GLY A 592 9.09 3.36 16.40
CA GLY A 592 9.95 4.54 16.32
C GLY A 592 11.42 4.34 16.72
N LYS A 593 11.86 3.13 17.06
CA LYS A 593 13.29 2.86 17.27
C LYS A 593 14.05 2.95 15.95
N ARG A 594 15.25 3.54 15.95
CA ARG A 594 16.06 3.82 14.76
C ARG A 594 17.53 3.49 15.06
N LEU A 595 17.94 2.26 14.76
CA LEU A 595 19.27 1.71 15.06
C LEU A 595 19.69 1.93 16.53
N GLU A 596 18.76 1.72 17.46
CA GLU A 596 19.00 1.86 18.89
C GLU A 596 19.98 0.79 19.39
N ARG A 597 21.07 1.22 20.05
CA ARG A 597 22.18 0.36 20.48
C ARG A 597 21.93 -0.22 21.88
N SER A 598 22.19 -1.52 22.05
CA SER A 598 22.15 -2.23 23.33
C SER A 598 23.25 -3.29 23.40
N GLU A 599 23.65 -3.71 24.60
CA GLU A 599 24.70 -4.71 24.82
C GLU A 599 24.19 -5.89 25.67
N GLY A 600 24.87 -7.03 25.56
CA GLY A 600 24.62 -8.21 26.38
C GLY A 600 25.81 -9.16 26.43
N ARG A 601 25.67 -10.26 27.18
CA ARG A 601 26.69 -11.31 27.34
C ARG A 601 26.15 -12.68 26.95
N PHE A 602 27.06 -13.55 26.54
CA PHE A 602 26.75 -14.96 26.28
C PHE A 602 26.53 -15.73 27.59
N GLN A 603 25.64 -16.72 27.52
CA GLN A 603 25.32 -17.67 28.59
C GLN A 603 25.93 -19.05 28.28
N SER A 604 26.34 -19.79 29.30
CA SER A 604 26.89 -21.15 29.17
C SER A 604 25.83 -22.24 28.96
N SER A 605 24.56 -21.98 29.31
CA SER A 605 23.44 -22.93 29.16
C SER A 605 22.11 -22.19 29.08
N LEU A 606 21.12 -22.72 28.34
CA LEU A 606 19.74 -22.19 28.36
C LEU A 606 19.03 -22.58 29.66
N HIS A 607 18.17 -21.68 30.17
CA HIS A 607 17.32 -21.97 31.32
C HIS A 607 15.88 -22.34 30.90
N THR A 608 15.30 -23.34 31.57
CA THR A 608 13.86 -23.64 31.49
C THR A 608 13.09 -22.85 32.57
N PRO A 609 12.11 -22.01 32.20
CA PRO A 609 11.37 -21.21 33.18
C PRO A 609 10.33 -22.06 33.93
N GLY A 610 10.55 -22.31 35.23
CA GLY A 610 9.59 -23.08 36.02
C GLY A 610 10.02 -23.54 37.43
N SER A 611 10.50 -22.63 38.29
CA SER A 611 10.59 -22.92 39.74
C SER A 611 10.54 -21.65 40.58
N ALA A 612 9.35 -21.31 41.08
CA ALA A 612 9.14 -20.30 42.11
C ALA A 612 8.14 -20.86 43.14
N THR A 613 8.61 -21.15 44.35
CA THR A 613 7.87 -21.90 45.37
C THR A 613 7.01 -20.99 46.24
N GLY A 614 5.76 -20.75 45.83
CA GLY A 614 4.72 -20.08 46.62
C GLY A 614 3.49 -20.97 46.79
N GLY A 615 3.33 -21.61 47.95
CA GLY A 615 2.34 -22.67 48.14
C GLY A 615 0.96 -22.20 48.61
N TRP A 616 -0.10 -22.69 47.96
CA TRP A 616 -1.47 -22.72 48.50
C TRP A 616 -1.99 -24.17 48.48
N ARG A 617 -2.61 -24.62 49.57
CA ARG A 617 -3.06 -26.01 49.74
C ARG A 617 -4.47 -26.21 49.16
N CYS A 618 -4.61 -27.10 48.18
CA CYS A 618 -5.93 -27.61 47.78
C CYS A 618 -6.41 -28.70 48.75
N HIS A 619 -7.68 -28.63 49.16
CA HIS A 619 -8.33 -29.70 49.90
C HIS A 619 -8.57 -30.94 49.00
N ARG A 620 -8.60 -32.14 49.61
CA ARG A 620 -8.87 -33.40 48.91
C ARG A 620 -10.35 -33.50 48.53
N GLY A 621 -10.65 -33.65 47.24
CA GLY A 621 -11.95 -34.06 46.71
C GLY A 621 -11.74 -35.07 45.57
N THR A 622 -12.36 -36.24 45.64
CA THR A 622 -12.02 -37.39 44.80
C THR A 622 -12.81 -37.46 43.49
N ARG A 623 -12.09 -37.65 42.37
CA ARG A 623 -12.29 -38.74 41.38
C ARG A 623 -11.14 -38.77 40.37
N ARG A 624 -10.78 -39.97 39.89
CA ARG A 624 -9.75 -40.18 38.86
C ARG A 624 -10.41 -40.34 37.49
N HIS A 625 -9.87 -39.69 36.46
CA HIS A 625 -9.79 -40.23 35.10
C HIS A 625 -8.42 -39.88 34.52
N HIS A 626 -7.94 -40.68 33.56
CA HIS A 626 -6.53 -40.64 33.14
C HIS A 626 -6.18 -39.39 32.33
N GLY A 627 -5.28 -38.57 32.85
CA GLY A 627 -4.66 -37.47 32.12
C GLY A 627 -3.35 -37.88 31.45
N LEU A 628 -3.31 -37.86 30.12
CA LEU A 628 -2.04 -37.84 29.38
C LEU A 628 -1.37 -36.46 29.58
N SER A 629 -0.21 -36.44 30.24
CA SER A 629 0.53 -35.20 30.50
C SER A 629 1.05 -34.59 29.21
N ARG A 630 0.47 -33.44 28.81
CA ARG A 630 0.97 -32.61 27.70
C ARG A 630 2.03 -31.65 28.24
N ALA A 631 3.29 -32.01 28.09
CA ALA A 631 4.42 -31.12 28.39
C ALA A 631 4.39 -29.86 27.50
N LEU A 632 4.83 -28.73 28.05
CA LEU A 632 4.98 -27.48 27.31
C LEU A 632 6.17 -27.56 26.31
N PRO A 633 6.08 -26.95 25.11
CA PRO A 633 7.09 -27.11 24.07
C PRO A 633 8.32 -26.21 24.26
N ALA A 634 9.51 -26.76 24.02
CA ALA A 634 10.76 -26.01 23.97
C ALA A 634 10.84 -25.00 22.79
N GLY A 635 11.62 -23.92 23.00
CA GLY A 635 11.68 -22.74 22.14
C GLY A 635 12.45 -22.87 20.82
N LEU A 636 12.47 -21.77 20.07
CA LEU A 636 13.19 -21.62 18.80
C LEU A 636 14.69 -21.37 19.05
N LEU A 637 15.56 -22.09 18.34
CA LEU A 637 17.02 -21.90 18.40
C LEU A 637 17.60 -21.78 16.98
N LEU A 638 18.41 -20.74 16.77
CA LEU A 638 19.23 -20.51 15.57
C LEU A 638 20.68 -20.86 15.91
N THR A 639 21.27 -21.87 15.28
CA THR A 639 22.62 -22.36 15.54
C THR A 639 23.53 -22.07 14.36
N LEU A 640 24.65 -21.39 14.61
CA LEU A 640 25.63 -21.04 13.58
C LEU A 640 26.47 -22.23 13.15
N ASN A 641 26.82 -22.23 11.86
CA ASN A 641 27.72 -23.18 11.24
C ASN A 641 28.69 -22.43 10.31
N ILE A 642 29.76 -21.92 10.92
CA ILE A 642 30.85 -21.21 10.23
C ILE A 642 31.63 -22.12 9.26
N SER A 643 31.51 -23.44 9.39
CA SER A 643 32.12 -24.41 8.44
C SER A 643 31.37 -24.49 7.11
N THR A 644 30.14 -23.95 7.01
CA THR A 644 29.41 -23.83 5.75
C THR A 644 29.47 -22.38 5.28
N LEU A 645 30.30 -22.12 4.27
CA LEU A 645 30.50 -20.80 3.68
C LEU A 645 29.82 -20.71 2.31
N TYR A 646 29.14 -19.60 2.05
CA TYR A 646 28.49 -19.29 0.78
C TYR A 646 29.20 -18.13 0.07
N GLN A 647 28.46 -17.29 -0.65
CA GLN A 647 28.99 -16.18 -1.44
C GLN A 647 29.65 -15.09 -0.58
N HIS A 648 30.60 -14.38 -1.19
CA HIS A 648 31.11 -13.12 -0.66
C HIS A 648 30.12 -11.99 -0.92
N VAL A 649 30.01 -11.06 0.03
CA VAL A 649 29.24 -9.82 -0.09
C VAL A 649 30.11 -8.75 -0.77
N LYS A 650 29.54 -8.09 -1.77
CA LYS A 650 30.12 -6.96 -2.51
C LYS A 650 29.72 -5.61 -1.93
N GLY A 651 28.48 -5.45 -1.49
CA GLY A 651 28.05 -4.20 -0.86
C GLY A 651 26.57 -3.89 -0.94
N PHE A 652 26.26 -2.69 -0.44
CA PHE A 652 24.95 -2.04 -0.55
C PHE A 652 25.13 -0.57 -0.98
N GLY A 653 24.14 -0.01 -1.66
CA GLY A 653 24.24 1.33 -2.23
C GLY A 653 22.94 1.84 -2.85
N GLY A 654 23.05 2.88 -3.68
CA GLY A 654 21.96 3.45 -4.49
C GLY A 654 22.47 4.12 -5.76
N SER A 655 21.57 4.60 -6.63
CA SER A 655 21.94 5.36 -7.85
C SER A 655 21.96 6.87 -7.63
N LEU A 656 22.97 7.53 -8.22
CA LEU A 656 23.01 8.99 -8.36
C LEU A 656 22.51 9.37 -9.76
N SER A 657 21.19 9.40 -9.92
CA SER A 657 20.49 9.96 -11.08
C SER A 657 20.61 11.49 -11.15
N ASP A 658 20.23 12.08 -12.28
CA ASP A 658 20.15 13.54 -12.40
C ASP A 658 19.13 14.10 -11.41
N ALA A 659 17.99 13.43 -11.22
CA ALA A 659 16.98 13.78 -10.24
C ALA A 659 17.55 13.81 -8.80
N ALA A 660 18.28 12.77 -8.40
CA ALA A 660 18.92 12.72 -7.08
C ALA A 660 19.97 13.84 -6.93
N ALA A 661 20.78 14.08 -7.97
CA ALA A 661 21.78 15.14 -7.97
C ALA A 661 21.15 16.54 -7.86
N MET A 662 20.10 16.82 -8.63
CA MET A 662 19.32 18.06 -8.57
C MET A 662 18.69 18.26 -7.18
N ASN A 663 18.07 17.22 -6.62
CA ASN A 663 17.42 17.31 -5.31
C ASN A 663 18.40 17.55 -4.16
N ILE A 664 19.60 16.96 -4.21
CA ILE A 664 20.67 17.32 -3.26
C ILE A 664 21.03 18.80 -3.45
N LEU A 665 21.24 19.27 -4.69
CA LEU A 665 21.64 20.64 -4.96
C LEU A 665 20.55 21.70 -4.67
N LYS A 666 19.27 21.32 -4.50
CA LYS A 666 18.20 22.20 -3.97
C LYS A 666 18.40 22.59 -2.50
N LEU A 667 19.19 21.84 -1.72
CA LEU A 667 19.48 22.13 -0.30
C LEU A 667 20.64 23.11 -0.11
N SER A 668 20.75 23.73 1.07
CA SER A 668 21.93 24.50 1.47
C SER A 668 23.17 23.62 1.65
N GLN A 669 24.37 24.18 1.45
CA GLN A 669 25.62 23.41 1.55
C GLN A 669 25.77 22.59 2.84
N PRO A 670 25.43 23.09 4.06
CA PRO A 670 25.47 22.27 5.28
C PRO A 670 24.42 21.16 5.31
N ALA A 671 23.21 21.39 4.77
CA ALA A 671 22.17 20.37 4.69
C ALA A 671 22.55 19.26 3.69
N GLN A 672 23.14 19.63 2.55
CA GLN A 672 23.74 18.69 1.60
C GLN A 672 24.83 17.84 2.26
N ASP A 673 25.73 18.44 3.04
CA ASP A 673 26.78 17.70 3.72
C ASP A 673 26.21 16.76 4.79
N ASN A 674 25.15 17.14 5.51
CA ASN A 674 24.47 16.25 6.46
C ASN A 674 23.76 15.07 5.76
N LEU A 675 23.23 15.29 4.56
CA LEU A 675 22.63 14.24 3.72
C LEU A 675 23.72 13.27 3.23
N LEU A 676 24.79 13.78 2.61
CA LEU A 676 25.90 12.95 2.11
C LEU A 676 26.61 12.20 3.25
N ARG A 677 26.80 12.82 4.43
CA ARG A 677 27.32 12.13 5.62
C ARG A 677 26.42 10.98 6.06
N SER A 678 25.10 11.16 6.00
CA SER A 678 24.14 10.11 6.37
C SER A 678 24.33 8.84 5.52
N TYR A 679 24.62 8.97 4.23
CA TYR A 679 24.92 7.82 3.37
C TYR A 679 26.36 7.31 3.47
N PHE A 680 27.39 8.17 3.55
CA PHE A 680 28.77 7.77 3.21
C PHE A 680 29.81 7.86 4.35
N SER A 681 29.52 8.45 5.52
CA SER A 681 30.60 8.87 6.46
C SER A 681 30.86 7.95 7.66
N GLU A 682 32.15 7.64 7.91
CA GLU A 682 32.69 6.97 9.11
C GLU A 682 33.37 8.00 10.05
N ASN A 683 33.27 7.85 11.38
CA ASN A 683 33.68 8.92 12.32
C ASN A 683 35.17 8.93 12.73
N GLY A 684 35.71 10.11 13.10
CA GLY A 684 37.05 10.35 13.69
C GLY A 684 38.24 10.31 12.71
N GLU A 685 39.27 11.16 12.78
CA GLU A 685 39.63 12.18 13.78
C GLU A 685 39.56 13.63 13.23
N ARG A 686 40.19 14.58 13.92
CA ARG A 686 40.40 15.97 13.49
C ARG A 686 41.23 16.05 12.20
N CYS A 687 40.99 17.08 11.38
CA CYS A 687 41.97 17.53 10.39
C CYS A 687 43.24 18.08 11.09
N GLY A 688 44.23 17.24 11.32
CA GLY A 688 45.51 17.62 11.93
C GLY A 688 46.39 18.46 10.99
N HIS A 689 47.14 19.42 11.54
CA HIS A 689 48.09 20.24 10.77
C HIS A 689 49.30 19.43 10.29
N GLY A 690 49.29 18.99 9.03
CA GLY A 690 50.50 18.67 8.28
C GLY A 690 51.16 19.95 7.73
N ARG A 691 52.48 20.11 7.92
CA ARG A 691 53.21 21.30 7.45
C ARG A 691 53.58 21.15 5.97
N ALA A 692 53.04 21.99 5.11
CA ALA A 692 53.55 22.17 3.74
C ALA A 692 54.48 23.39 3.69
N SER A 693 55.77 23.16 3.50
CA SER A 693 56.78 24.21 3.37
C SER A 693 56.62 24.99 2.05
N ARG A 694 56.92 26.30 2.07
CA ARG A 694 56.99 27.14 0.86
C ARG A 694 57.97 26.55 -0.17
N TRP A 695 57.57 26.52 -1.44
CA TRP A 695 58.36 26.92 -2.62
C TRP A 695 57.41 27.34 -3.76
N TRP A 696 57.90 28.13 -4.71
CA TRP A 696 57.14 28.76 -5.80
C TRP A 696 57.15 27.87 -7.08
N GLY A 697 56.28 28.04 -8.09
CA GLY A 697 55.18 28.98 -8.28
C GLY A 697 54.59 28.93 -9.72
N HIS A 698 53.72 29.91 -10.04
CA HIS A 698 53.06 30.18 -11.33
C HIS A 698 51.94 29.23 -11.85
N GLN A 699 50.83 29.89 -12.23
CA GLN A 699 49.73 29.47 -13.12
C GLN A 699 49.06 28.10 -12.91
N ARG A 700 48.06 28.07 -12.02
CA ARG A 700 46.85 27.22 -12.16
C ARG A 700 45.61 27.96 -11.65
N TRP A 701 44.45 27.72 -12.27
CA TRP A 701 43.17 28.20 -11.78
C TRP A 701 42.81 27.49 -10.47
N LEU A 702 42.26 28.23 -9.50
CA LEU A 702 41.94 27.70 -8.17
C LEU A 702 40.65 26.87 -8.19
N CYS A 703 40.67 25.72 -7.51
CA CYS A 703 39.48 25.28 -6.78
C CYS A 703 39.12 26.38 -5.78
N LEU A 704 37.95 27.01 -5.95
CA LEU A 704 37.58 28.19 -5.16
C LEU A 704 37.56 27.86 -3.66
N SER A 705 38.24 28.69 -2.89
CA SER A 705 38.43 28.54 -1.45
C SER A 705 37.11 28.56 -0.69
N LEU A 706 36.90 27.56 0.17
CA LEU A 706 35.89 27.62 1.23
C LEU A 706 36.06 28.91 2.05
N PRO A 707 34.97 29.67 2.31
CA PRO A 707 35.04 30.83 3.19
C PRO A 707 35.52 30.43 4.59
N GLN A 708 36.57 31.09 5.10
CA GLN A 708 37.05 30.93 6.47
C GLN A 708 36.05 31.59 7.45
N GLY A 709 34.93 30.92 7.72
CA GLY A 709 33.71 31.59 8.19
C GLY A 709 32.96 30.99 9.37
N HIS A 710 33.13 29.72 9.75
CA HIS A 710 32.52 29.18 11.00
C HIS A 710 33.40 28.11 11.67
N ARG A 711 33.37 28.09 13.01
CA ARG A 711 34.04 27.10 13.87
C ARG A 711 32.97 26.15 14.46
N HIS A 712 33.39 24.95 14.84
CA HIS A 712 32.57 23.88 15.42
C HIS A 712 31.56 23.25 14.43
N LEU A 713 31.97 22.12 13.84
CA LEU A 713 31.09 21.10 13.27
C LEU A 713 31.44 19.78 13.95
N ASP A 714 30.44 19.09 14.50
CA ASP A 714 30.62 17.87 15.28
C ASP A 714 30.89 16.65 14.39
N ALA A 715 31.57 15.66 14.96
CA ALA A 715 31.92 14.41 14.28
C ALA A 715 30.67 13.49 14.15
N CYS A 716 30.12 13.37 12.94
CA CYS A 716 28.82 12.73 12.65
C CYS A 716 28.98 11.49 11.74
N SER A 717 28.40 10.33 12.10
CA SER A 717 28.49 9.09 11.29
C SER A 717 27.15 8.57 10.76
N GLY A 718 27.20 7.90 9.59
CA GLY A 718 26.05 7.42 8.81
C GLY A 718 26.04 5.90 8.56
N ILE A 719 25.42 5.48 7.44
CA ILE A 719 25.21 4.06 7.08
C ILE A 719 26.21 3.48 6.05
N GLU A 720 27.22 4.28 5.66
CA GLU A 720 28.44 3.85 4.96
C GLU A 720 28.24 3.01 3.68
N TYR A 721 27.37 3.45 2.78
CA TYR A 721 27.21 2.88 1.43
C TYR A 721 28.55 2.75 0.69
N ASN A 722 28.75 1.63 -0.01
CA ASN A 722 29.97 1.36 -0.78
C ASN A 722 29.73 1.06 -2.27
N LEU A 723 28.48 0.88 -2.71
CA LEU A 723 28.13 0.85 -4.13
C LEU A 723 27.49 2.19 -4.54
N ILE A 724 27.76 2.69 -5.75
CA ILE A 724 26.96 3.74 -6.38
C ILE A 724 26.73 3.38 -7.85
N ARG A 725 25.47 3.39 -8.29
CA ARG A 725 25.11 3.32 -9.72
C ARG A 725 25.09 4.73 -10.33
N VAL A 726 25.61 4.88 -11.54
CA VAL A 726 25.61 6.16 -12.27
C VAL A 726 24.96 5.94 -13.64
N PRO A 727 23.80 6.57 -13.94
CA PRO A 727 23.21 6.51 -15.28
C PRO A 727 24.12 7.18 -16.31
N MET A 728 24.35 6.49 -17.43
CA MET A 728 25.09 7.03 -18.57
C MET A 728 24.13 7.81 -19.47
N ALA A 729 24.28 9.13 -19.48
CA ALA A 729 23.36 10.10 -20.06
C ALA A 729 21.95 10.01 -19.42
N CYS A 730 20.88 10.37 -20.16
CA CYS A 730 19.55 10.45 -19.58
C CYS A 730 18.99 9.10 -19.10
N SER A 731 18.12 9.20 -18.11
CA SER A 731 17.21 8.15 -17.60
C SER A 731 15.78 8.70 -17.61
N ASP A 732 14.80 7.96 -17.09
CA ASP A 732 13.49 8.54 -16.76
C ASP A 732 13.60 9.54 -15.58
N PHE A 733 14.51 9.29 -14.62
CA PHE A 733 14.94 10.20 -13.56
C PHE A 733 15.93 11.28 -14.03
N SER A 734 15.61 11.87 -15.18
CA SER A 734 16.22 13.07 -15.76
C SER A 734 15.13 14.15 -15.98
N VAL A 735 15.52 15.36 -16.36
CA VAL A 735 14.58 16.45 -16.72
C VAL A 735 14.35 16.58 -18.23
N ARG A 736 15.15 15.90 -19.05
CA ARG A 736 15.10 15.93 -20.53
C ARG A 736 15.76 14.68 -21.12
N PRO A 737 15.41 14.29 -22.36
CA PRO A 737 16.22 13.35 -23.14
C PRO A 737 17.56 13.97 -23.54
N TYR A 738 18.63 13.18 -23.48
CA TYR A 738 19.94 13.48 -24.07
C TYR A 738 20.80 12.23 -24.17
N SER A 739 21.76 12.20 -25.11
CA SER A 739 22.93 11.32 -25.05
C SER A 739 24.22 12.15 -24.95
N TYR A 740 25.37 11.50 -24.83
CA TYR A 740 26.66 12.19 -24.91
C TYR A 740 27.10 12.50 -26.35
N ASP A 741 26.42 11.97 -27.37
CA ASP A 741 26.79 12.15 -28.78
C ASP A 741 25.58 12.15 -29.72
N ASP A 742 24.75 13.18 -29.58
CA ASP A 742 23.52 13.36 -30.38
C ASP A 742 23.78 13.89 -31.82
N VAL A 743 25.05 14.01 -32.25
CA VAL A 743 25.41 14.40 -33.63
C VAL A 743 25.22 13.20 -34.58
N PRO A 744 24.37 13.28 -35.62
CA PRO A 744 24.10 12.14 -36.50
C PRO A 744 25.34 11.60 -37.21
N ASP A 745 25.41 10.26 -37.30
CA ASP A 745 26.42 9.51 -38.05
C ASP A 745 27.89 9.72 -37.61
N ASP A 746 28.14 10.17 -36.37
CA ASP A 746 29.48 10.28 -35.79
C ASP A 746 30.05 8.93 -35.32
N TYR A 747 30.42 8.06 -36.27
CA TYR A 747 30.98 6.73 -35.97
C TYR A 747 32.32 6.77 -35.20
N GLU A 748 33.01 7.91 -35.19
CA GLU A 748 34.27 8.14 -34.45
C GLU A 748 34.03 8.75 -33.06
N LEU A 749 32.77 9.11 -32.74
CA LEU A 749 32.34 9.81 -31.53
C LEU A 749 33.12 11.12 -31.31
N LYS A 750 33.46 11.86 -32.38
CA LYS A 750 34.24 13.12 -32.35
C LYS A 750 33.56 14.20 -31.50
N HIS A 751 32.23 14.25 -31.48
CA HIS A 751 31.46 15.23 -30.73
C HIS A 751 31.08 14.77 -29.32
N PHE A 752 31.43 13.53 -28.93
CA PHE A 752 31.15 12.96 -27.61
C PHE A 752 31.57 13.91 -26.48
N ARG A 753 30.60 14.31 -25.66
CA ARG A 753 30.80 15.20 -24.52
C ARG A 753 29.87 14.84 -23.37
N LEU A 754 30.40 14.86 -22.16
CA LEU A 754 29.59 14.79 -20.94
C LEU A 754 28.64 16.00 -20.87
N ALA A 755 27.39 15.76 -20.51
CA ALA A 755 26.39 16.83 -20.39
C ALA A 755 26.59 17.66 -19.12
N ASP A 756 25.92 18.81 -19.04
CA ASP A 756 25.95 19.69 -17.87
C ASP A 756 25.50 18.97 -16.59
N GLU A 757 24.54 18.06 -16.71
CA GLU A 757 24.06 17.19 -15.63
C GLU A 757 25.18 16.32 -15.03
N ASP A 758 26.12 15.88 -15.85
CA ASP A 758 27.30 15.14 -15.42
C ASP A 758 28.33 16.08 -14.77
N VAL A 759 28.79 17.10 -15.49
CA VAL A 759 29.93 17.93 -15.05
C VAL A 759 29.59 18.95 -13.95
N LYS A 760 28.35 19.46 -13.88
CA LYS A 760 27.92 20.44 -12.86
C LYS A 760 27.24 19.79 -11.66
N MET A 761 26.70 18.58 -11.78
CA MET A 761 25.90 17.95 -10.71
C MET A 761 26.43 16.59 -10.26
N LYS A 762 26.45 15.57 -11.12
CA LYS A 762 26.84 14.21 -10.70
C LYS A 762 28.31 14.12 -10.29
N ILE A 763 29.24 14.71 -11.06
CA ILE A 763 30.68 14.70 -10.74
C ILE A 763 30.96 15.36 -9.37
N PRO A 764 30.58 16.62 -9.08
CA PRO A 764 30.88 17.25 -7.79
C PRO A 764 30.31 16.52 -6.57
N LEU A 765 29.14 15.88 -6.71
CA LEU A 765 28.53 15.10 -5.64
C LEU A 765 29.25 13.75 -5.42
N LEU A 766 29.65 13.05 -6.49
CA LEU A 766 30.51 11.86 -6.37
C LEU A 766 31.85 12.19 -5.70
N CYS A 767 32.46 13.33 -6.04
CA CYS A 767 33.69 13.79 -5.40
C CYS A 767 33.52 14.00 -3.89
N ARG A 768 32.40 14.58 -3.46
CA ARG A 768 32.08 14.80 -2.04
C ARG A 768 31.75 13.48 -1.33
N ALA A 769 31.03 12.56 -1.96
CA ALA A 769 30.77 11.23 -1.42
C ALA A 769 32.09 10.44 -1.21
N LEU A 770 32.97 10.44 -2.21
CA LEU A 770 34.30 9.83 -2.15
C LEU A 770 35.17 10.46 -1.06
N ALA A 771 35.11 11.78 -0.86
CA ALA A 771 35.86 12.48 0.19
C ALA A 771 35.28 12.32 1.61
N MET A 772 33.99 11.94 1.73
CA MET A 772 33.35 11.64 3.03
C MET A 772 33.48 10.17 3.45
N SER A 773 33.68 9.27 2.49
CA SER A 773 34.01 7.86 2.73
C SER A 773 35.48 7.69 3.07
N LYS A 774 35.80 6.84 4.05
CA LYS A 774 37.19 6.44 4.34
C LYS A 774 37.70 5.31 3.44
N ARG A 775 36.85 4.74 2.60
CA ARG A 775 37.13 3.52 1.81
C ARG A 775 36.65 3.66 0.36
N PRO A 776 37.26 2.94 -0.61
CA PRO A 776 36.87 3.05 -2.01
C PRO A 776 35.38 2.75 -2.22
N LEU A 777 34.71 3.58 -3.00
CA LEU A 777 33.34 3.34 -3.46
C LEU A 777 33.39 2.61 -4.80
N LEU A 778 32.69 1.49 -4.92
CA LEU A 778 32.55 0.73 -6.16
C LEU A 778 31.47 1.40 -7.03
N LEU A 779 31.92 2.26 -7.95
CA LEU A 779 31.06 2.92 -8.91
C LEU A 779 30.77 1.99 -10.08
N PHE A 780 29.52 1.87 -10.51
CA PHE A 780 29.16 1.16 -11.74
C PHE A 780 28.20 1.97 -12.61
N ALA A 781 28.31 1.82 -13.93
CA ALA A 781 27.57 2.64 -14.89
C ALA A 781 26.57 1.85 -15.73
N SER A 782 25.41 2.43 -16.02
CA SER A 782 24.29 1.81 -16.73
C SER A 782 23.70 2.75 -17.78
N PRO A 783 23.71 2.40 -19.10
CA PRO A 783 23.12 3.22 -20.15
C PRO A 783 21.68 2.79 -20.49
N TRP A 784 20.72 3.70 -20.29
CA TRP A 784 19.32 3.50 -20.67
C TRP A 784 19.09 3.47 -22.18
N THR A 785 19.88 4.22 -22.95
CA THR A 785 19.70 4.37 -24.39
C THR A 785 21.02 4.65 -25.12
N ALA A 786 21.12 4.18 -26.37
CA ALA A 786 22.10 4.68 -27.32
C ALA A 786 21.63 6.03 -27.93
N PRO A 787 22.54 6.83 -28.53
CA PRO A 787 22.19 8.00 -29.32
C PRO A 787 21.13 7.68 -30.38
N ALA A 788 20.20 8.62 -30.60
CA ALA A 788 19.03 8.44 -31.46
C ALA A 788 19.39 7.91 -32.86
N TRP A 789 20.47 8.44 -33.45
CA TRP A 789 20.94 8.07 -34.79
C TRP A 789 21.48 6.62 -34.89
N MET A 790 21.87 5.99 -33.77
CA MET A 790 22.28 4.57 -33.73
C MET A 790 21.08 3.62 -33.60
N LYS A 791 19.91 4.09 -33.17
CA LYS A 791 18.72 3.26 -32.91
C LYS A 791 17.84 3.08 -34.14
N SER A 792 17.20 1.91 -34.25
CA SER A 792 16.32 1.54 -35.38
C SER A 792 15.06 2.40 -35.51
N ASN A 793 14.60 3.02 -34.41
CA ASN A 793 13.47 3.94 -34.38
C ASN A 793 13.85 5.44 -34.51
N GLY A 794 15.14 5.78 -34.53
CA GLY A 794 15.60 7.18 -34.70
C GLY A 794 15.34 8.11 -33.51
N ASP A 795 14.98 7.60 -32.34
CA ASP A 795 14.69 8.37 -31.12
C ASP A 795 15.31 7.67 -29.90
N VAL A 796 15.85 8.44 -28.94
CA VAL A 796 16.32 7.90 -27.65
C VAL A 796 15.18 7.29 -26.83
N ARG A 797 13.96 7.81 -27.01
CA ARG A 797 12.72 7.30 -26.42
C ARG A 797 12.25 6.02 -27.10
N GLY A 798 11.46 5.25 -26.38
CA GLY A 798 10.68 4.14 -26.93
C GLY A 798 11.52 2.97 -27.44
N LYS A 799 10.82 1.87 -27.73
CA LYS A 799 11.41 0.55 -28.01
C LYS A 799 12.15 0.54 -29.35
N GLY A 800 13.45 0.81 -29.29
CA GLY A 800 14.40 0.69 -30.40
C GLY A 800 15.52 -0.28 -30.09
N THR A 801 15.98 -0.99 -31.12
CA THR A 801 17.23 -1.76 -31.10
C THR A 801 18.38 -0.92 -31.65
N LEU A 802 19.63 -1.35 -31.54
CA LEU A 802 20.69 -0.84 -32.41
C LEU A 802 20.34 -1.13 -33.89
N LYS A 803 20.79 -0.26 -34.79
CA LYS A 803 20.80 -0.51 -36.24
C LYS A 803 21.81 -1.62 -36.58
N GLY A 804 21.47 -2.44 -37.59
CA GLY A 804 22.39 -3.46 -38.13
C GLY A 804 22.61 -4.66 -37.20
N LYS A 805 23.87 -5.11 -37.04
CA LYS A 805 24.23 -6.36 -36.33
C LYS A 805 25.60 -6.26 -35.62
N ALA A 806 25.80 -7.06 -34.58
CA ALA A 806 27.09 -7.20 -33.90
C ALA A 806 28.26 -7.41 -34.88
N GLY A 807 29.40 -6.80 -34.60
CA GLY A 807 30.55 -6.70 -35.50
C GLY A 807 30.48 -5.58 -36.54
N ASP A 808 29.36 -4.85 -36.67
CA ASP A 808 29.22 -3.73 -37.61
C ASP A 808 29.65 -2.36 -37.05
N LYS A 809 29.49 -1.31 -37.86
CA LYS A 809 29.85 0.07 -37.46
C LYS A 809 29.03 0.59 -36.28
N TYR A 810 27.73 0.31 -36.20
CA TYR A 810 26.87 0.81 -35.11
C TYR A 810 27.22 0.13 -33.78
N HIS A 811 27.43 -1.19 -33.81
CA HIS A 811 27.76 -1.95 -32.60
C HIS A 811 29.17 -1.65 -32.11
N LYS A 812 30.14 -1.46 -33.01
CA LYS A 812 31.49 -1.00 -32.65
C LYS A 812 31.50 0.42 -32.10
N THR A 813 30.78 1.35 -32.71
CA THR A 813 30.66 2.71 -32.18
C THR A 813 29.94 2.73 -30.82
N TRP A 814 28.89 1.92 -30.63
CA TRP A 814 28.23 1.79 -29.33
C TRP A 814 29.15 1.18 -28.26
N ALA A 815 29.92 0.13 -28.59
CA ALA A 815 30.96 -0.38 -27.69
C ALA A 815 32.00 0.70 -27.35
N ASN A 816 32.44 1.49 -28.33
CA ASN A 816 33.36 2.61 -28.12
C ASN A 816 32.75 3.75 -27.27
N TYR A 817 31.43 3.91 -27.22
CA TYR A 817 30.75 4.91 -26.37
C TYR A 817 30.91 4.56 -24.87
N PHE A 818 30.79 3.28 -24.50
CA PHE A 818 31.16 2.82 -23.16
C PHE A 818 32.64 3.14 -22.87
N ILE A 819 33.54 2.85 -23.81
CA ILE A 819 34.97 3.11 -23.62
C ILE A 819 35.26 4.61 -23.49
N LYS A 820 34.61 5.50 -24.27
CA LYS A 820 34.78 6.95 -24.08
C LYS A 820 34.27 7.41 -22.71
N TYR A 821 33.12 6.93 -22.24
CA TYR A 821 32.64 7.25 -20.89
C TYR A 821 33.64 6.80 -19.81
N CYS A 822 34.19 5.59 -19.90
CA CYS A 822 35.20 5.08 -18.98
C CYS A 822 36.57 5.78 -19.12
N LEU A 823 36.98 6.20 -20.31
CA LEU A 823 38.24 6.91 -20.56
C LEU A 823 38.29 8.27 -19.86
N TRP A 824 37.16 8.99 -19.84
CA TRP A 824 37.06 10.26 -19.10
C TRP A 824 37.26 10.09 -17.59
N SER A 825 37.25 8.86 -17.05
CA SER A 825 37.40 8.52 -15.63
C SER A 825 38.85 8.27 -15.19
N GLN A 826 39.80 8.01 -16.09
CA GLN A 826 41.20 7.68 -15.73
C GLN A 826 42.24 8.57 -16.43
N ALA A 827 42.91 9.45 -15.67
CA ALA A 827 44.14 10.14 -16.07
C ALA A 827 45.25 10.01 -15.00
N GLY A 828 45.47 8.80 -14.52
CA GLY A 828 46.57 8.47 -13.59
C GLY A 828 47.89 8.07 -14.25
N VAL A 829 47.96 8.00 -15.59
CA VAL A 829 49.10 7.44 -16.34
C VAL A 829 49.45 8.31 -17.56
N ASP A 830 50.69 8.81 -17.58
CA ASP A 830 51.41 9.53 -18.66
C ASP A 830 50.59 10.50 -19.56
N SER A 831 50.32 11.69 -19.04
CA SER A 831 49.52 12.76 -19.67
C SER A 831 50.22 13.53 -20.82
N ARG A 832 51.09 12.87 -21.61
CA ARG A 832 51.93 13.54 -22.63
C ARG A 832 51.45 13.45 -24.09
N ARG A 833 50.36 12.72 -24.40
CA ARG A 833 49.94 12.49 -25.81
C ARG A 833 48.45 12.64 -26.14
N ILE A 834 47.56 12.93 -25.19
CA ILE A 834 46.14 13.15 -25.48
C ILE A 834 45.65 14.40 -24.74
N GLY A 835 45.45 15.49 -25.48
CA GLY A 835 44.61 16.61 -25.01
C GLY A 835 43.13 16.28 -25.18
N PHE A 836 42.25 16.94 -24.40
CA PHE A 836 40.79 16.75 -24.38
C PHE A 836 40.25 15.46 -23.68
N LEU A 837 40.84 15.04 -22.56
CA LEU A 837 40.27 14.01 -21.66
C LEU A 837 40.47 14.38 -20.18
N ASP A 838 39.59 15.20 -19.60
CA ASP A 838 39.89 15.84 -18.31
C ASP A 838 38.64 16.35 -17.55
N GLU A 839 37.73 15.49 -17.05
CA GLU A 839 36.71 15.89 -16.03
C GLU A 839 36.54 14.86 -14.90
N TYR A 840 35.91 13.68 -15.10
CA TYR A 840 35.88 12.64 -14.05
C TYR A 840 37.32 12.28 -13.59
N ALA A 841 38.27 12.29 -14.53
CA ALA A 841 39.69 12.07 -14.31
C ALA A 841 40.40 13.17 -13.50
N LYS A 842 40.03 14.47 -13.65
CA LYS A 842 40.53 15.56 -12.77
C LYS A 842 40.29 15.26 -11.29
N HIS A 843 39.24 14.49 -11.03
CA HIS A 843 38.74 14.16 -9.70
C HIS A 843 39.01 12.70 -9.29
N ASN A 844 39.78 11.93 -10.07
CA ASN A 844 40.18 10.55 -9.78
C ASN A 844 39.00 9.59 -9.52
N VAL A 845 37.86 9.82 -10.19
CA VAL A 845 36.64 9.00 -10.08
C VAL A 845 36.72 7.85 -11.08
N THR A 846 36.63 6.58 -10.66
CA THR A 846 36.81 5.42 -11.56
C THR A 846 35.70 4.37 -11.45
N PHE A 847 35.38 3.69 -12.55
CA PHE A 847 34.30 2.71 -12.63
C PHE A 847 34.78 1.26 -12.45
N TRP A 848 34.26 0.60 -11.42
CA TRP A 848 34.47 -0.82 -11.14
C TRP A 848 33.76 -1.72 -12.15
N ALA A 849 32.54 -1.36 -12.60
CA ALA A 849 31.77 -2.15 -13.56
C ALA A 849 30.92 -1.30 -14.52
N VAL A 850 30.49 -1.90 -15.62
CA VAL A 850 29.42 -1.41 -16.52
C VAL A 850 28.35 -2.48 -16.71
N THR A 851 27.09 -2.07 -16.86
CA THR A 851 25.99 -2.99 -17.20
C THR A 851 25.64 -2.91 -18.68
N ALA A 852 25.31 -4.05 -19.29
CA ALA A 852 24.75 -4.13 -20.63
C ALA A 852 23.20 -4.16 -20.55
N GLN A 853 22.59 -3.04 -20.15
CA GLN A 853 21.14 -2.93 -19.91
C GLN A 853 20.30 -3.37 -21.11
N ASN A 854 19.16 -3.98 -20.79
CA ASN A 854 18.23 -4.53 -21.76
C ASN A 854 16.80 -4.50 -21.18
N GLU A 855 15.85 -3.86 -21.86
CA GLU A 855 14.43 -3.92 -21.46
C GLU A 855 13.52 -4.42 -22.59
N PRO A 856 13.32 -5.74 -22.70
CA PRO A 856 12.51 -6.34 -23.75
C PRO A 856 11.01 -6.15 -23.46
N LEU A 857 10.63 -6.06 -22.17
CA LEU A 857 9.27 -5.86 -21.67
C LEU A 857 8.82 -4.40 -21.62
N ALA A 858 9.67 -3.44 -21.97
CA ALA A 858 9.31 -2.01 -22.09
C ALA A 858 8.04 -1.77 -22.93
N GLY A 859 7.78 -2.62 -23.93
CA GLY A 859 6.58 -2.54 -24.78
C GLY A 859 5.25 -2.96 -24.12
N LEU A 860 5.25 -3.37 -22.85
CA LEU A 860 4.05 -3.71 -22.07
C LEU A 860 3.78 -2.76 -20.90
N PHE A 861 4.83 -2.20 -20.27
CA PHE A 861 4.70 -1.56 -18.95
C PHE A 861 5.46 -0.25 -18.74
N THR A 862 6.52 0.07 -19.51
CA THR A 862 7.14 1.40 -19.41
C THR A 862 6.36 2.40 -20.26
N PRO A 863 6.23 3.68 -19.86
CA PRO A 863 5.63 4.71 -20.71
C PRO A 863 6.31 4.76 -22.09
N PRO A 864 5.58 4.92 -23.21
CA PRO A 864 6.17 4.96 -24.56
C PRO A 864 7.23 6.06 -24.79
N GLN A 865 7.33 6.99 -23.85
CA GLN A 865 8.23 8.15 -23.87
C GLN A 865 9.55 7.91 -23.11
N ALA A 866 9.73 6.80 -22.39
CA ALA A 866 10.93 6.52 -21.61
C ALA A 866 12.16 6.21 -22.50
N PRO A 867 13.39 6.59 -22.08
CA PRO A 867 14.61 6.23 -22.79
C PRO A 867 14.91 4.74 -22.60
N THR A 868 15.02 3.98 -23.70
CA THR A 868 15.24 2.52 -23.64
C THR A 868 16.12 2.02 -24.79
N ILE A 869 16.78 0.88 -24.58
CA ILE A 869 17.45 0.10 -25.61
C ILE A 869 17.09 -1.39 -25.45
N ALA A 870 16.63 -2.01 -26.54
CA ALA A 870 16.14 -3.38 -26.54
C ALA A 870 17.13 -4.34 -27.22
N PHE A 871 17.44 -5.45 -26.54
CA PHE A 871 18.20 -6.58 -27.07
C PHE A 871 17.42 -7.89 -26.87
N THR A 872 17.41 -8.75 -27.88
CA THR A 872 17.16 -10.18 -27.62
C THR A 872 18.39 -10.80 -26.92
N ALA A 873 18.21 -11.91 -26.21
CA ALA A 873 19.34 -12.66 -25.63
C ALA A 873 20.42 -13.02 -26.67
N ALA A 874 20.02 -13.23 -27.94
CA ALA A 874 20.94 -13.43 -29.07
C ALA A 874 21.77 -12.16 -29.36
N GLN A 875 21.11 -11.00 -29.51
CA GLN A 875 21.80 -9.73 -29.78
C GLN A 875 22.69 -9.29 -28.62
N GLN A 876 22.26 -9.45 -27.36
CA GLN A 876 23.07 -9.14 -26.18
C GLN A 876 24.32 -10.05 -26.12
N ARG A 877 24.17 -11.36 -26.37
CA ARG A 877 25.29 -12.31 -26.52
C ARG A 877 26.28 -11.85 -27.59
N ASP A 878 25.79 -11.56 -28.80
CA ASP A 878 26.65 -11.30 -29.94
C ASP A 878 27.37 -9.95 -29.80
N PHE A 879 26.69 -8.91 -29.30
CA PHE A 879 27.29 -7.63 -28.95
C PHE A 879 28.38 -7.77 -27.87
N ILE A 880 28.15 -8.57 -26.83
CA ILE A 880 29.16 -8.85 -25.80
C ILE A 880 30.36 -9.64 -26.37
N ALA A 881 30.10 -10.65 -27.21
CA ALA A 881 31.16 -11.52 -27.76
C ALA A 881 32.03 -10.84 -28.82
N GLN A 882 31.45 -9.97 -29.65
CA GLN A 882 32.11 -9.40 -30.84
C GLN A 882 32.60 -7.95 -30.63
N ASP A 883 31.86 -7.14 -29.86
CA ASP A 883 32.09 -5.70 -29.77
C ASP A 883 32.47 -5.24 -28.35
N LEU A 884 31.54 -5.31 -27.39
CA LEU A 884 31.70 -4.69 -26.06
C LEU A 884 32.76 -5.40 -25.20
N GLY A 885 32.70 -6.73 -25.08
CA GLY A 885 33.70 -7.51 -24.33
C GLY A 885 35.12 -7.33 -24.90
N PRO A 886 35.32 -7.49 -26.23
CA PRO A 886 36.58 -7.18 -26.88
C PRO A 886 37.02 -5.71 -26.78
N ALA A 887 36.10 -4.74 -26.73
CA ALA A 887 36.45 -3.32 -26.54
C ALA A 887 36.93 -3.04 -25.11
N LEU A 888 36.21 -3.53 -24.09
CA LEU A 888 36.62 -3.42 -22.69
C LEU A 888 37.98 -4.10 -22.46
N ALA A 889 38.18 -5.31 -22.98
CA ALA A 889 39.42 -6.05 -22.83
C ALA A 889 40.62 -5.48 -23.62
N ARG A 890 40.40 -4.58 -24.58
CA ARG A 890 41.46 -3.78 -25.24
C ARG A 890 41.69 -2.41 -24.59
N SER A 891 40.75 -1.94 -23.76
CA SER A 891 40.90 -0.69 -23.03
C SER A 891 41.89 -0.86 -21.87
N PRO A 892 42.50 0.23 -21.35
CA PRO A 892 43.36 0.16 -20.17
C PRO A 892 42.59 -0.09 -18.86
N HIS A 893 41.26 -0.17 -18.91
CA HIS A 893 40.40 -0.23 -17.73
C HIS A 893 40.26 -1.66 -17.19
N ARG A 894 40.22 -1.81 -15.86
CA ARG A 894 39.88 -3.08 -15.18
C ARG A 894 38.38 -3.20 -14.88
N THR A 895 37.55 -2.53 -15.68
CA THR A 895 36.11 -2.42 -15.47
C THR A 895 35.41 -3.73 -15.85
N GLN A 896 34.67 -4.29 -14.91
CA GLN A 896 33.92 -5.54 -15.05
C GLN A 896 32.66 -5.33 -15.91
N LEU A 897 32.21 -6.37 -16.61
CA LEU A 897 30.98 -6.34 -17.39
C LEU A 897 29.91 -7.19 -16.71
N LEU A 898 28.76 -6.57 -16.43
CA LEU A 898 27.56 -7.23 -15.93
C LEU A 898 26.53 -7.33 -17.06
N MET A 899 25.99 -8.54 -17.26
CA MET A 899 24.94 -8.79 -18.25
C MET A 899 23.53 -8.76 -17.63
N LEU A 900 22.52 -8.90 -18.48
CA LEU A 900 21.09 -8.79 -18.13
C LEU A 900 20.71 -7.36 -17.73
N ASP A 901 20.87 -6.99 -16.45
CA ASP A 901 20.42 -5.71 -15.87
C ASP A 901 18.94 -5.44 -16.16
N ASP A 902 18.12 -6.42 -15.79
CA ASP A 902 16.70 -6.59 -16.11
C ASP A 902 16.04 -7.52 -15.05
N GLN A 903 14.73 -7.75 -15.15
CA GLN A 903 13.91 -8.51 -14.23
C GLN A 903 14.37 -9.97 -14.05
N ARG A 904 14.34 -10.48 -12.81
CA ARG A 904 14.73 -11.88 -12.52
C ARG A 904 13.85 -12.95 -13.19
N ILE A 905 12.70 -12.60 -13.75
CA ILE A 905 11.80 -13.54 -14.45
C ILE A 905 12.44 -14.10 -15.74
N HIS A 906 13.47 -13.44 -16.27
CA HIS A 906 14.26 -13.93 -17.41
C HIS A 906 15.31 -15.00 -17.01
N LEU A 907 15.53 -15.19 -15.71
CA LEU A 907 16.45 -16.21 -15.17
C LEU A 907 15.70 -17.51 -14.78
N PRO A 908 16.29 -18.69 -15.02
CA PRO A 908 17.64 -18.94 -15.55
C PRO A 908 17.68 -19.01 -17.09
N HIS A 909 16.56 -18.75 -17.78
CA HIS A 909 16.41 -19.03 -19.21
C HIS A 909 17.48 -18.31 -20.04
N TRP A 910 17.66 -17.00 -19.83
CA TRP A 910 18.60 -16.14 -20.56
C TRP A 910 20.06 -16.66 -20.62
N ALA A 911 20.47 -17.46 -19.62
CA ALA A 911 21.84 -17.91 -19.43
C ALA A 911 22.14 -19.34 -19.94
N LYS A 912 21.16 -20.27 -19.92
CA LYS A 912 21.36 -21.73 -20.03
C LYS A 912 21.72 -22.24 -21.45
N VAL A 913 22.24 -23.49 -21.54
CA VAL A 913 22.53 -24.26 -22.78
C VAL A 913 21.62 -25.50 -22.93
N VAL A 914 21.40 -25.93 -24.18
CA VAL A 914 21.04 -27.32 -24.56
C VAL A 914 22.15 -27.88 -25.47
N LYS A 915 22.57 -29.14 -25.27
CA LYS A 915 23.70 -29.78 -25.99
C LYS A 915 23.23 -30.89 -26.95
N SER A 916 23.08 -30.56 -28.23
CA SER A 916 23.13 -31.46 -29.41
C SER A 916 22.77 -30.64 -30.66
N SER A 917 23.33 -30.84 -31.86
CA SER A 917 24.50 -31.62 -32.32
C SER A 917 24.94 -31.09 -33.69
N SER A 918 26.14 -31.45 -34.18
CA SER A 918 26.59 -31.17 -35.56
C SER A 918 25.85 -32.05 -36.60
N PRO A 919 25.85 -31.70 -37.91
CA PRO A 919 24.76 -32.07 -38.81
C PRO A 919 25.13 -32.94 -40.04
N SER A 920 24.16 -33.72 -40.56
CA SER A 920 23.94 -33.92 -42.02
C SER A 920 22.66 -34.73 -42.37
N SER A 921 21.65 -34.05 -42.93
CA SER A 921 20.72 -34.49 -44.00
C SER A 921 19.85 -35.79 -43.81
N PRO A 922 18.96 -36.20 -44.76
CA PRO A 922 17.57 -35.69 -44.73
C PRO A 922 16.44 -36.73 -44.96
N SER A 923 15.17 -36.27 -44.86
CA SER A 923 13.90 -36.96 -45.27
C SER A 923 13.44 -38.15 -44.39
N THR A 924 12.15 -38.54 -44.26
CA THR A 924 10.89 -38.08 -44.91
C THR A 924 9.67 -38.26 -43.97
N SER A 925 8.61 -37.45 -44.19
CA SER A 925 7.15 -37.68 -43.97
C SER A 925 6.55 -38.37 -42.71
N CYS A 926 5.50 -37.71 -42.20
CA CYS A 926 4.33 -38.20 -41.41
C CYS A 926 3.75 -39.57 -41.83
N PRO A 927 2.98 -40.31 -40.97
CA PRO A 927 1.69 -39.82 -40.40
C PRO A 927 1.26 -40.31 -38.99
N SER A 928 0.00 -39.96 -38.65
CA SER A 928 -0.74 -40.09 -37.37
C SER A 928 -1.36 -41.48 -37.09
N PRO A 929 -1.86 -41.78 -35.87
CA PRO A 929 -2.04 -43.16 -35.38
C PRO A 929 -3.43 -43.81 -35.56
N ARG A 930 -3.45 -45.13 -35.75
CA ARG A 930 -4.54 -46.13 -35.53
C ARG A 930 -3.85 -47.45 -35.12
N VAL A 931 -4.17 -48.25 -34.09
CA VAL A 931 -5.41 -48.80 -33.45
C VAL A 931 -5.49 -50.34 -33.67
N TYR A 932 -5.70 -51.11 -32.58
CA TYR A 932 -5.98 -52.58 -32.46
C TYR A 932 -4.91 -53.66 -32.79
N GLY A 933 -5.03 -54.83 -32.11
CA GLY A 933 -4.37 -56.13 -32.40
C GLY A 933 -2.95 -56.28 -31.82
N LYS A 934 -2.55 -57.14 -30.85
CA LYS A 934 -2.95 -58.46 -30.29
C LYS A 934 -2.50 -59.72 -31.07
N TRP A 935 -1.38 -60.33 -30.62
CA TRP A 935 -0.88 -61.72 -30.83
C TRP A 935 -0.46 -62.09 -32.27
N SER A 936 0.54 -62.95 -32.52
CA SER A 936 1.36 -63.86 -31.68
C SER A 936 2.86 -63.77 -32.11
N GLN A 937 3.86 -64.64 -31.85
CA GLN A 937 3.93 -65.99 -31.26
C GLN A 937 5.28 -66.26 -30.54
N GLN A 938 5.99 -67.37 -30.87
CA GLN A 938 7.21 -67.95 -30.25
C GLN A 938 7.89 -68.90 -31.30
N PRO A 939 9.09 -69.54 -31.11
CA PRO A 939 9.82 -69.84 -29.84
C PRO A 939 11.38 -69.67 -29.81
N LEU A 940 11.91 -69.79 -28.56
CA LEU A 940 13.16 -70.41 -27.97
C LEU A 940 14.32 -70.97 -28.87
N PRO A 941 15.55 -71.30 -28.34
CA PRO A 941 16.05 -71.47 -26.93
C PRO A 941 17.26 -70.56 -26.51
N ALA A 942 17.60 -70.33 -25.22
CA ALA A 942 18.42 -71.10 -24.23
C ALA A 942 19.94 -71.26 -24.57
N LEU A 943 20.96 -71.31 -23.67
CA LEU A 943 21.07 -71.69 -22.22
C LEU A 943 22.11 -70.84 -21.41
N GLU A 944 22.09 -70.98 -20.05
CA GLU A 944 23.22 -70.93 -19.04
C GLU A 944 24.14 -69.67 -18.90
N SER A 945 24.79 -69.32 -17.77
CA SER A 945 24.77 -69.63 -16.30
C SER A 945 25.63 -68.54 -15.54
N GLY A 946 25.83 -68.43 -14.20
CA GLY A 946 25.25 -69.02 -12.98
C GLY A 946 26.15 -68.85 -11.70
N SER A 947 25.61 -68.45 -10.53
CA SER A 947 26.23 -68.38 -9.15
C SER A 947 27.40 -67.40 -8.89
N LYS A 948 27.75 -66.86 -7.69
CA LYS A 948 27.34 -66.79 -6.24
C LYS A 948 28.15 -65.59 -5.62
N LEU A 949 28.07 -65.03 -4.39
CA LEU A 949 27.19 -64.94 -3.19
C LEU A 949 28.12 -64.62 -1.98
N GLY A 950 27.85 -63.56 -1.20
CA GLY A 950 28.51 -63.21 0.10
C GLY A 950 28.80 -61.69 0.21
N LEU A 951 28.55 -60.90 1.26
CA LEU A 951 28.28 -60.98 2.72
C LEU A 951 29.38 -60.22 3.52
N LEU A 952 29.04 -59.06 4.09
CA LEU A 952 29.30 -58.64 5.49
C LEU A 952 28.82 -57.19 5.78
N GLU A 953 28.79 -56.80 7.06
CA GLU A 953 28.16 -55.61 7.66
C GLU A 953 29.16 -54.44 7.86
N GLY A 954 28.81 -53.18 8.18
CA GLY A 954 27.52 -52.55 8.53
C GLY A 954 27.65 -51.02 8.77
N GLU A 955 26.79 -50.43 9.63
CA GLU A 955 26.63 -49.00 9.99
C GLU A 955 25.98 -48.05 8.92
N PRO A 956 25.29 -46.96 9.30
CA PRO A 956 24.13 -46.46 8.53
C PRO A 956 24.32 -45.19 7.68
N GLU A 957 23.66 -45.14 6.51
CA GLU A 957 23.55 -43.95 5.67
C GLU A 957 22.58 -42.87 6.21
N LEU A 958 23.02 -41.61 6.18
CA LEU A 958 22.17 -40.43 6.34
C LEU A 958 21.39 -40.16 5.04
N ALA A 959 20.13 -40.59 4.99
CA ALA A 959 19.28 -40.48 3.80
C ALA A 959 18.98 -39.02 3.37
N LEU A 960 19.84 -38.46 2.51
CA LEU A 960 19.57 -37.22 1.78
C LEU A 960 18.43 -37.44 0.76
N SER A 961 17.20 -37.13 1.17
CA SER A 961 16.00 -37.29 0.35
C SER A 961 16.09 -36.47 -0.94
N ARG A 962 16.25 -37.15 -2.08
CA ARG A 962 16.24 -36.56 -3.42
C ARG A 962 14.96 -35.74 -3.63
N VAL A 963 15.10 -34.44 -3.92
CA VAL A 963 13.96 -33.63 -4.40
C VAL A 963 13.72 -33.95 -5.88
N PRO A 964 12.54 -34.47 -6.26
CA PRO A 964 12.26 -34.83 -7.65
C PRO A 964 12.00 -33.57 -8.49
N ALA A 965 12.45 -33.59 -9.75
CA ALA A 965 12.29 -32.49 -10.71
C ALA A 965 10.84 -32.28 -11.22
N SER A 966 9.84 -32.85 -10.54
CA SER A 966 8.41 -32.77 -10.86
C SER A 966 7.64 -31.69 -10.10
N ALA A 967 8.28 -31.01 -9.14
CA ALA A 967 7.62 -30.03 -8.27
C ALA A 967 7.13 -28.75 -8.99
N CYS A 968 7.77 -28.35 -10.08
CA CYS A 968 7.44 -27.11 -10.82
C CYS A 968 6.28 -27.27 -11.82
N ALA A 969 5.58 -28.41 -11.84
CA ALA A 969 4.62 -28.74 -12.90
C ALA A 969 3.29 -29.34 -12.40
N ARG A 970 2.93 -29.18 -11.11
CA ARG A 970 1.68 -29.74 -10.54
C ARG A 970 0.98 -28.83 -9.53
N ARG A 971 0.52 -27.67 -10.02
CA ARG A 971 -0.64 -26.89 -9.55
C ARG A 971 -0.80 -25.73 -10.51
N ASP A 972 -1.62 -25.93 -11.55
CA ASP A 972 -2.31 -24.88 -12.34
C ASP A 972 -3.07 -25.53 -13.52
N HIS A 973 -4.25 -26.07 -13.21
CA HIS A 973 -5.29 -26.33 -14.21
C HIS A 973 -6.47 -25.44 -13.84
N GLY A 974 -6.49 -24.22 -14.40
CA GLY A 974 -7.45 -23.17 -14.04
C GLY A 974 -7.41 -21.90 -14.89
N MET A 975 -6.30 -21.60 -15.58
CA MET A 975 -6.21 -20.51 -16.56
C MET A 975 -5.43 -20.96 -17.81
N ALA A 976 -6.13 -21.55 -18.78
CA ALA A 976 -5.50 -22.08 -20.00
C ALA A 976 -6.42 -22.03 -21.25
N ALA A 977 -7.27 -21.01 -21.35
CA ALA A 977 -8.05 -20.69 -22.55
C ALA A 977 -7.98 -19.16 -22.79
N GLY A 978 -7.40 -18.74 -23.91
CA GLY A 978 -7.24 -17.31 -24.29
C GLY A 978 -5.84 -16.88 -24.73
N LEU A 979 -4.77 -17.64 -24.42
CA LEU A 979 -3.38 -17.30 -24.77
C LEU A 979 -2.75 -18.25 -25.81
N GLU A 980 -3.54 -18.75 -26.75
CA GLU A 980 -3.05 -19.71 -27.76
C GLU A 980 -2.12 -19.05 -28.79
N HIS A 981 -2.31 -17.76 -29.10
CA HIS A 981 -1.53 -17.07 -30.12
C HIS A 981 -0.07 -16.75 -29.72
N THR A 982 0.29 -16.87 -28.44
CA THR A 982 1.67 -16.63 -27.95
C THR A 982 2.52 -17.91 -27.85
N ARG A 983 1.93 -19.12 -27.99
CA ARG A 983 2.62 -20.41 -27.76
C ARG A 983 3.92 -20.59 -28.56
N GLY A 984 4.05 -19.96 -29.73
CA GLY A 984 5.25 -20.06 -30.58
C GLY A 984 6.51 -19.34 -30.07
N MET A 985 6.39 -18.33 -29.20
CA MET A 985 7.58 -17.55 -28.74
C MET A 985 8.32 -18.19 -27.55
N TRP A 986 7.66 -19.06 -26.78
CA TRP A 986 8.15 -19.56 -25.49
C TRP A 986 9.21 -20.69 -25.56
N GLN A 987 9.77 -20.99 -26.74
CA GLN A 987 10.63 -22.17 -26.96
C GLN A 987 12.10 -21.91 -27.34
N GLN A 988 12.60 -20.66 -27.42
CA GLN A 988 13.92 -20.37 -28.05
C GLN A 988 14.96 -19.53 -27.26
N GLN A 989 14.67 -19.01 -26.06
CA GLN A 989 15.43 -17.86 -25.51
C GLN A 989 16.51 -18.21 -24.45
N SER A 990 17.44 -19.11 -24.80
CA SER A 990 18.49 -19.61 -23.89
C SER A 990 19.90 -19.49 -24.49
N GLN A 991 20.60 -18.34 -24.32
CA GLN A 991 21.69 -18.01 -25.28
C GLN A 991 22.98 -17.32 -24.75
N VAL A 992 23.03 -16.54 -23.65
CA VAL A 992 24.20 -15.67 -23.38
C VAL A 992 25.42 -16.41 -22.78
N LEU A 993 25.37 -16.80 -21.49
CA LEU A 993 26.49 -17.51 -20.84
C LEU A 993 26.75 -18.90 -21.43
N GLY A 994 25.79 -19.43 -22.19
CA GLY A 994 25.97 -20.62 -23.00
C GLY A 994 26.96 -20.50 -24.16
N ASN A 995 27.42 -19.29 -24.50
CA ASN A 995 28.47 -19.06 -25.49
C ASN A 995 29.78 -18.69 -24.80
N ALA A 996 30.80 -19.54 -24.93
CA ALA A 996 32.11 -19.35 -24.29
C ALA A 996 32.81 -18.03 -24.67
N THR A 997 32.59 -17.51 -25.88
CA THR A 997 33.15 -16.24 -26.36
C THR A 997 32.51 -15.02 -25.71
N ALA A 998 31.24 -15.12 -25.29
CA ALA A 998 30.55 -14.12 -24.48
C ALA A 998 30.88 -14.29 -22.98
N ALA A 999 30.75 -15.51 -22.45
CA ALA A 999 30.90 -15.82 -21.03
C ALA A 999 32.24 -15.37 -20.45
N ARG A 1000 33.35 -15.54 -21.20
CA ARG A 1000 34.70 -15.08 -20.78
C ARG A 1000 34.82 -13.58 -20.48
N TYR A 1001 33.88 -12.76 -20.95
CA TYR A 1001 33.87 -11.31 -20.71
C TYR A 1001 32.89 -10.90 -19.60
N VAL A 1002 31.95 -11.76 -19.22
CA VAL A 1002 30.91 -11.44 -18.22
C VAL A 1002 31.42 -11.80 -16.83
N SER A 1003 31.50 -10.81 -15.94
CA SER A 1003 31.92 -11.02 -14.54
C SER A 1003 30.76 -11.45 -13.63
N GLY A 1004 29.54 -11.03 -13.95
CA GLY A 1004 28.34 -11.35 -13.17
C GLY A 1004 27.04 -10.98 -13.90
N LEU A 1005 25.91 -11.27 -13.26
CA LEU A 1005 24.58 -10.91 -13.76
C LEU A 1005 23.98 -9.82 -12.87
N ALA A 1006 23.57 -8.73 -13.52
CA ALA A 1006 22.80 -7.65 -12.93
C ALA A 1006 21.30 -7.99 -12.99
N VAL A 1007 20.56 -7.70 -11.92
CA VAL A 1007 19.16 -8.13 -11.73
C VAL A 1007 18.34 -7.02 -11.07
N HIS A 1008 17.10 -6.84 -11.54
CA HIS A 1008 16.13 -5.89 -10.97
C HIS A 1008 15.06 -6.59 -10.13
N TRP A 1009 14.49 -5.86 -9.18
CA TRP A 1009 13.58 -6.36 -8.13
C TRP A 1009 12.08 -6.38 -8.51
N TYR A 1010 11.65 -5.61 -9.49
CA TYR A 1010 10.24 -5.18 -9.61
C TYR A 1010 9.22 -6.31 -9.78
N LEU A 1011 9.55 -7.36 -10.52
CA LEU A 1011 8.67 -8.51 -10.76
C LEU A 1011 8.95 -9.72 -9.84
N ASP A 1012 9.55 -9.48 -8.67
CA ASP A 1012 10.00 -10.51 -7.71
C ASP A 1012 8.92 -11.53 -7.32
N ALA A 1013 7.67 -11.10 -7.20
CA ALA A 1013 6.55 -11.95 -6.77
C ALA A 1013 6.19 -13.04 -7.80
N ILE A 1014 6.50 -12.84 -9.09
CA ILE A 1014 6.06 -13.73 -10.18
C ILE A 1014 6.86 -15.04 -10.19
N VAL A 1015 8.16 -15.00 -9.88
CA VAL A 1015 9.05 -16.18 -9.94
C VAL A 1015 9.80 -16.38 -8.62
N PRO A 1016 9.60 -17.52 -7.93
CA PRO A 1016 10.32 -17.85 -6.69
C PRO A 1016 11.84 -17.82 -6.87
N PRO A 1017 12.62 -17.28 -5.91
CA PRO A 1017 14.07 -17.12 -6.04
C PRO A 1017 14.85 -18.44 -6.15
N GLY A 1018 14.29 -19.54 -5.63
CA GLY A 1018 14.82 -20.90 -5.84
C GLY A 1018 14.75 -21.37 -7.30
N CYS A 1019 13.77 -20.88 -8.07
CA CYS A 1019 13.56 -21.22 -9.47
C CYS A 1019 14.36 -20.34 -10.44
N SER A 1020 14.74 -19.12 -10.03
CA SER A 1020 15.49 -18.15 -10.84
C SER A 1020 16.94 -17.98 -10.39
N LEU A 1021 17.17 -17.41 -9.20
CA LEU A 1021 18.50 -17.06 -8.68
C LEU A 1021 19.34 -18.30 -8.34
N GLU A 1022 18.81 -19.20 -7.51
CA GLU A 1022 19.49 -20.44 -7.13
C GLU A 1022 19.70 -21.37 -8.33
N ALA A 1023 18.73 -21.43 -9.26
CA ALA A 1023 18.88 -22.17 -10.50
C ALA A 1023 19.99 -21.59 -11.40
N THR A 1024 20.12 -20.27 -11.47
CA THR A 1024 21.20 -19.60 -12.21
C THR A 1024 22.57 -19.87 -11.57
N HIS A 1025 22.69 -19.69 -10.24
CA HIS A 1025 23.94 -19.97 -9.53
C HIS A 1025 24.37 -21.44 -9.63
N LYS A 1026 23.43 -22.40 -9.63
CA LYS A 1026 23.75 -23.83 -9.86
C LYS A 1026 24.21 -24.16 -11.29
N LEU A 1027 23.89 -23.30 -12.27
CA LEU A 1027 24.35 -23.45 -13.65
C LEU A 1027 25.66 -22.68 -13.92
N PHE A 1028 25.86 -21.57 -13.21
CA PHE A 1028 26.94 -20.61 -13.42
C PHE A 1028 27.52 -20.13 -12.08
N PRO A 1029 28.15 -21.01 -11.28
CA PRO A 1029 28.55 -20.70 -9.91
C PRO A 1029 29.66 -19.63 -9.83
N ASP A 1030 30.51 -19.55 -10.86
CA ASP A 1030 31.64 -18.62 -10.94
C ASP A 1030 31.24 -17.18 -11.32
N HIS A 1031 30.00 -16.97 -11.78
CA HIS A 1031 29.45 -15.66 -12.11
C HIS A 1031 28.54 -15.17 -10.97
N PHE A 1032 28.89 -14.05 -10.33
CA PHE A 1032 28.12 -13.54 -9.19
C PHE A 1032 26.79 -12.90 -9.62
N LEU A 1033 25.81 -12.93 -8.72
CA LEU A 1033 24.52 -12.24 -8.89
C LEU A 1033 24.54 -10.92 -8.09
N LEU A 1034 24.16 -9.81 -8.71
CA LEU A 1034 24.07 -8.49 -8.10
C LEU A 1034 22.70 -7.88 -8.38
N TYR A 1035 22.01 -7.40 -7.33
CA TYR A 1035 20.82 -6.57 -7.55
C TYR A 1035 21.27 -5.13 -7.78
N THR A 1036 21.09 -4.66 -9.01
CA THR A 1036 21.60 -3.37 -9.52
C THR A 1036 20.57 -2.26 -9.44
N GLU A 1037 19.28 -2.59 -9.32
CA GLU A 1037 18.19 -1.63 -9.18
C GLU A 1037 16.99 -2.21 -8.43
N ALA A 1038 16.43 -1.42 -7.52
CA ALA A 1038 15.19 -1.73 -6.80
C ALA A 1038 14.57 -0.45 -6.22
N CYS A 1039 13.25 -0.29 -6.33
CA CYS A 1039 12.49 0.70 -5.56
C CYS A 1039 11.09 0.20 -5.20
N THR A 1040 10.44 0.84 -4.23
CA THR A 1040 8.99 0.76 -4.05
C THR A 1040 8.28 1.96 -4.68
N GLY A 1041 7.28 1.70 -5.52
CA GLY A 1041 6.45 2.73 -6.17
C GLY A 1041 6.00 2.26 -7.56
N PHE A 1042 6.95 1.72 -8.32
CA PHE A 1042 6.72 1.07 -9.61
C PHE A 1042 5.59 0.02 -9.51
N PHE A 1043 4.70 0.00 -10.52
CA PHE A 1043 3.44 -0.78 -10.58
C PHE A 1043 2.36 -0.51 -9.51
N MET A 1044 2.51 0.44 -8.59
CA MET A 1044 1.44 0.79 -7.65
C MET A 1044 0.66 2.04 -8.10
N PHE A 1045 -0.65 1.88 -8.32
CA PHE A 1045 -1.61 2.98 -8.59
C PHE A 1045 -1.86 3.85 -7.34
N ARG A 1046 -0.80 4.41 -6.74
CA ARG A 1046 -0.79 5.05 -5.42
C ARG A 1046 0.29 6.12 -5.34
N PHE A 1047 0.31 6.90 -4.26
CA PHE A 1047 1.38 7.86 -3.96
C PHE A 1047 2.78 7.26 -4.13
N ALA A 1048 3.56 7.88 -5.02
CA ALA A 1048 4.95 7.53 -5.31
C ALA A 1048 5.79 7.52 -4.03
N VAL A 1049 5.79 8.63 -3.30
CA VAL A 1049 6.40 8.77 -1.97
C VAL A 1049 5.39 8.42 -0.87
N SER A 1050 5.83 7.81 0.22
CA SER A 1050 5.01 7.63 1.43
C SER A 1050 5.86 7.81 2.68
N LEU A 1051 5.88 9.04 3.19
CA LEU A 1051 6.75 9.47 4.28
C LEU A 1051 6.45 8.71 5.58
N GLY A 1052 7.29 7.75 5.93
CA GLY A 1052 7.18 6.94 7.13
C GLY A 1052 6.59 5.55 6.94
N CYS A 1053 6.33 5.07 5.71
CA CYS A 1053 5.81 3.71 5.54
C CYS A 1053 6.81 2.65 6.02
N TRP A 1054 6.49 1.98 7.14
CA TRP A 1054 7.33 0.92 7.72
C TRP A 1054 7.39 -0.30 6.81
N GLU A 1055 6.27 -0.65 6.21
CA GLU A 1055 6.11 -1.80 5.32
C GLU A 1055 7.01 -1.67 4.08
N ARG A 1056 7.25 -0.46 3.54
CA ARG A 1056 8.27 -0.24 2.49
C ARG A 1056 9.67 -0.60 3.01
N GLY A 1057 9.98 -0.29 4.27
CA GLY A 1057 11.18 -0.78 4.96
C GLY A 1057 11.21 -2.31 5.11
N ASP A 1058 10.15 -2.93 5.61
CA ASP A 1058 10.02 -4.40 5.73
C ASP A 1058 10.22 -5.08 4.37
N HIS A 1059 9.78 -4.47 3.26
CA HIS A 1059 10.00 -4.96 1.90
C HIS A 1059 11.48 -4.89 1.47
N TYR A 1060 12.17 -3.78 1.71
CA TYR A 1060 13.60 -3.65 1.43
C TYR A 1060 14.41 -4.72 2.20
N SER A 1061 14.24 -4.80 3.53
CA SER A 1061 14.97 -5.78 4.34
C SER A 1061 14.57 -7.22 4.03
N TYR A 1062 13.31 -7.50 3.71
CA TYR A 1062 12.88 -8.83 3.27
C TYR A 1062 13.48 -9.23 1.93
N SER A 1063 13.55 -8.29 0.96
CA SER A 1063 14.21 -8.51 -0.33
C SER A 1063 15.67 -8.88 -0.11
N ILE A 1064 16.43 -8.05 0.61
CA ILE A 1064 17.85 -8.28 0.92
C ILE A 1064 18.07 -9.65 1.59
N LEU A 1065 17.32 -9.96 2.66
CA LEU A 1065 17.42 -11.25 3.35
C LEU A 1065 17.05 -12.43 2.44
N THR A 1066 16.06 -12.27 1.57
CA THR A 1066 15.64 -13.32 0.63
C THR A 1066 16.71 -13.57 -0.41
N VAL A 1067 17.22 -12.53 -1.07
CA VAL A 1067 18.17 -12.69 -2.19
C VAL A 1067 19.58 -13.07 -1.71
N MET A 1068 20.04 -12.55 -0.56
CA MET A 1068 21.27 -13.03 0.08
C MET A 1068 21.18 -14.52 0.45
N ASN A 1069 19.97 -15.01 0.82
CA ASN A 1069 19.78 -16.43 1.05
C ASN A 1069 19.81 -17.30 -0.22
N HIS A 1070 19.67 -16.68 -1.41
CA HIS A 1070 19.76 -17.30 -2.74
C HIS A 1070 20.93 -16.73 -3.55
N PHE A 1071 22.11 -16.68 -2.93
CA PHE A 1071 23.43 -16.48 -3.57
C PHE A 1071 23.72 -15.08 -4.16
N VAL A 1072 22.87 -14.08 -3.92
CA VAL A 1072 23.17 -12.69 -4.34
C VAL A 1072 24.24 -12.05 -3.46
N SER A 1073 25.21 -11.40 -4.09
CA SER A 1073 26.37 -10.78 -3.45
C SER A 1073 26.18 -9.32 -3.05
N GLY A 1074 25.19 -8.60 -3.58
CA GLY A 1074 24.94 -7.20 -3.21
C GLY A 1074 23.60 -6.69 -3.72
N TRP A 1075 23.16 -5.55 -3.20
CA TRP A 1075 21.83 -5.01 -3.47
C TRP A 1075 21.86 -3.48 -3.50
N THR A 1076 21.26 -2.89 -4.53
CA THR A 1076 21.36 -1.45 -4.84
C THR A 1076 19.97 -0.85 -4.96
N ASP A 1077 19.70 0.19 -4.19
CA ASP A 1077 18.51 1.04 -4.28
C ASP A 1077 18.48 1.83 -5.60
N TRP A 1078 17.31 2.28 -6.06
CA TRP A 1078 17.21 3.11 -7.25
C TRP A 1078 17.68 4.55 -6.98
N ASN A 1079 16.82 5.48 -6.58
CA ASN A 1079 17.22 6.88 -6.44
C ASN A 1079 17.68 7.18 -5.00
N LEU A 1080 18.94 7.59 -4.82
CA LEU A 1080 19.49 7.98 -3.50
C LEU A 1080 18.68 9.08 -2.80
N VAL A 1081 18.07 9.98 -3.58
CA VAL A 1081 17.23 11.08 -3.11
C VAL A 1081 16.15 11.39 -4.14
N LEU A 1082 14.92 11.63 -3.70
CA LEU A 1082 13.85 12.23 -4.50
C LEU A 1082 13.22 13.43 -3.76
N ASP A 1083 12.37 14.22 -4.42
CA ASP A 1083 11.55 15.24 -3.75
C ASP A 1083 10.18 14.69 -3.32
N LEU A 1084 9.32 15.56 -2.76
CA LEU A 1084 8.02 15.19 -2.20
C LEU A 1084 7.06 14.53 -3.20
N GLU A 1085 7.23 14.76 -4.50
CA GLU A 1085 6.43 14.14 -5.57
C GLU A 1085 6.98 12.76 -5.98
N GLY A 1086 8.22 12.43 -5.59
CA GLY A 1086 8.95 11.26 -6.09
C GLY A 1086 9.68 11.52 -7.40
N GLY A 1087 10.06 12.79 -7.65
CA GLY A 1087 10.71 13.24 -8.88
C GLY A 1087 12.00 14.05 -8.62
N PRO A 1088 12.44 14.89 -9.59
CA PRO A 1088 11.83 15.06 -10.91
C PRO A 1088 11.99 13.82 -11.81
N ASN A 1089 10.99 13.55 -12.65
CA ASN A 1089 11.00 12.47 -13.65
C ASN A 1089 10.23 12.96 -14.88
N TRP A 1090 10.90 13.10 -16.02
CA TRP A 1090 10.33 13.78 -17.20
C TRP A 1090 9.21 13.00 -17.90
N VAL A 1091 9.07 11.70 -17.62
CA VAL A 1091 7.95 10.86 -18.07
C VAL A 1091 6.92 10.57 -16.97
N LYS A 1092 7.03 11.28 -15.84
CA LYS A 1092 6.16 11.19 -14.64
C LYS A 1092 6.10 9.79 -14.00
N ASN A 1093 7.14 8.97 -14.18
CA ASN A 1093 7.30 7.66 -13.55
C ASN A 1093 7.82 7.81 -12.10
N PHE A 1094 7.05 8.47 -11.23
CA PHE A 1094 7.48 8.81 -9.87
C PHE A 1094 7.54 7.59 -8.93
N VAL A 1095 8.53 7.55 -8.02
CA VAL A 1095 8.73 6.44 -7.04
C VAL A 1095 9.16 6.97 -5.66
N ASP A 1096 9.29 6.10 -4.65
CA ASP A 1096 9.85 6.48 -3.34
C ASP A 1096 11.39 6.39 -3.33
N SER A 1097 12.01 7.06 -2.37
CA SER A 1097 13.46 7.02 -2.12
C SER A 1097 13.72 6.94 -0.62
N PRO A 1098 14.78 6.25 -0.14
CA PRO A 1098 15.13 6.21 1.28
C PRO A 1098 15.36 7.59 1.93
N VAL A 1099 15.63 8.65 1.13
CA VAL A 1099 15.67 10.05 1.59
C VAL A 1099 14.84 10.94 0.68
N ILE A 1100 13.93 11.73 1.28
CA ILE A 1100 13.06 12.68 0.56
C ILE A 1100 13.44 14.12 0.92
N VAL A 1101 13.63 14.97 -0.09
CA VAL A 1101 14.01 16.38 0.05
C VAL A 1101 12.81 17.32 -0.06
N ASP A 1102 12.76 18.28 0.85
CA ASP A 1102 11.84 19.41 0.88
C ASP A 1102 12.67 20.70 0.77
N GLY A 1103 13.16 20.96 -0.45
CA GLY A 1103 14.04 22.10 -0.75
C GLY A 1103 13.41 23.46 -0.40
N SER A 1104 12.07 23.55 -0.39
CA SER A 1104 11.34 24.75 0.05
C SER A 1104 11.57 25.13 1.53
N LYS A 1105 12.11 24.20 2.34
CA LYS A 1105 12.33 24.36 3.79
C LYS A 1105 13.77 24.09 4.22
N ASP A 1106 14.67 23.81 3.28
CA ASP A 1106 16.04 23.30 3.53
C ASP A 1106 16.05 22.06 4.46
N VAL A 1107 15.12 21.14 4.22
CA VAL A 1107 14.89 19.94 5.03
C VAL A 1107 14.95 18.68 4.17
N PHE A 1108 15.44 17.59 4.76
CA PHE A 1108 15.27 16.25 4.22
C PHE A 1108 14.76 15.26 5.28
N TYR A 1109 14.12 14.20 4.82
CA TYR A 1109 13.43 13.20 5.62
C TYR A 1109 14.02 11.81 5.36
N LYS A 1110 14.60 11.19 6.38
CA LYS A 1110 15.13 9.81 6.31
C LYS A 1110 13.99 8.83 6.58
N GLN A 1111 13.62 8.06 5.55
CA GLN A 1111 12.53 7.07 5.56
C GLN A 1111 12.88 5.84 6.42
N PRO A 1112 11.89 5.02 6.85
CA PRO A 1112 12.17 3.70 7.42
C PRO A 1112 13.08 2.82 6.53
N MET A 1113 12.95 2.93 5.20
CA MET A 1113 13.82 2.27 4.21
C MET A 1113 15.31 2.53 4.47
N PHE A 1114 15.70 3.77 4.79
CA PHE A 1114 17.09 4.14 5.11
C PHE A 1114 17.63 3.36 6.32
N TYR A 1115 16.81 3.19 7.37
CA TYR A 1115 17.22 2.47 8.58
C TYR A 1115 17.23 0.96 8.35
N HIS A 1116 16.29 0.42 7.57
CA HIS A 1116 16.31 -0.99 7.15
C HIS A 1116 17.54 -1.32 6.31
N LEU A 1117 17.99 -0.42 5.42
CA LEU A 1117 19.26 -0.53 4.71
C LEU A 1117 20.46 -0.40 5.68
N GLY A 1118 20.38 0.52 6.63
CA GLY A 1118 21.40 0.71 7.68
C GLY A 1118 21.65 -0.53 8.56
N HIS A 1119 20.68 -1.43 8.72
CA HIS A 1119 20.89 -2.73 9.39
C HIS A 1119 21.87 -3.66 8.65
N PHE A 1120 22.16 -3.40 7.37
CA PHE A 1120 23.12 -4.13 6.54
C PHE A 1120 24.43 -3.34 6.26
N ARG A 1121 24.63 -2.16 6.87
CA ARG A 1121 25.80 -1.23 6.76
C ARG A 1121 27.09 -1.86 6.21
N PRO A 1122 27.49 -1.55 4.95
CA PRO A 1122 28.64 -2.16 4.28
C PRO A 1122 29.96 -1.37 4.41
N GLY A 1123 30.96 -1.79 3.63
CA GLY A 1123 32.20 -1.05 3.35
C GLY A 1123 33.45 -1.93 3.34
N ALA A 1124 34.53 -1.47 2.70
CA ALA A 1124 35.68 -2.32 2.36
C ALA A 1124 36.53 -2.84 3.54
N GLU A 1125 37.41 -3.79 3.24
CA GLU A 1125 38.39 -4.41 4.13
C GLU A 1125 39.38 -3.38 4.76
N PRO A 1126 39.96 -3.70 5.94
CA PRO A 1126 41.09 -2.94 6.49
C PRO A 1126 42.42 -3.48 5.95
N LEU A 1127 43.12 -2.69 5.12
CA LEU A 1127 44.47 -3.01 4.62
C LEU A 1127 45.61 -2.75 5.61
N SER A 1128 45.32 -2.45 6.88
CA SER A 1128 46.32 -2.29 7.94
C SER A 1128 45.79 -2.71 9.32
N TRP A 1129 46.70 -3.25 10.15
CA TRP A 1129 46.40 -3.91 11.44
C TRP A 1129 46.16 -2.95 12.63
N SER A 1130 45.81 -1.68 12.39
CA SER A 1130 45.95 -0.61 13.41
C SER A 1130 44.72 0.28 13.67
N SER A 1131 43.51 -0.05 13.21
CA SER A 1131 42.29 0.72 13.55
C SER A 1131 40.99 -0.13 13.60
N PRO A 1132 40.30 -0.25 14.76
CA PRO A 1132 39.16 -1.16 14.95
C PRO A 1132 37.78 -0.46 14.78
N HIS A 1133 37.43 -0.04 13.56
CA HIS A 1133 36.18 0.68 13.24
C HIS A 1133 35.58 0.22 11.88
N SER A 1134 34.25 0.20 11.62
CA SER A 1134 33.07 0.37 12.48
C SER A 1134 31.78 -0.05 11.71
N LYS A 1135 31.71 -1.29 11.19
CA LYS A 1135 30.70 -1.73 10.18
C LYS A 1135 29.85 -2.92 10.61
N PHE A 1136 28.73 -3.21 9.94
CA PHE A 1136 28.04 -4.50 10.08
C PHE A 1136 28.53 -5.52 9.04
N ILE A 1137 28.17 -5.37 7.76
CA ILE A 1137 28.42 -6.37 6.70
C ILE A 1137 29.41 -5.81 5.65
N PRO A 1138 30.72 -5.71 5.97
CA PRO A 1138 31.72 -5.19 5.04
C PRO A 1138 31.83 -5.99 3.74
N GLU A 1139 32.38 -5.37 2.69
CA GLU A 1139 32.79 -6.11 1.48
C GLU A 1139 33.81 -7.20 1.87
N GLY A 1140 33.78 -8.32 1.15
CA GLY A 1140 34.62 -9.49 1.43
C GLY A 1140 34.01 -10.43 2.47
N SER A 1141 33.07 -9.96 3.30
CA SER A 1141 32.31 -10.80 4.24
C SER A 1141 31.64 -11.98 3.55
N ARG A 1142 31.55 -13.13 4.23
CA ARG A 1142 30.98 -14.37 3.67
C ARG A 1142 29.71 -14.74 4.41
N ARG A 1143 28.62 -14.99 3.67
CA ARG A 1143 27.42 -15.60 4.27
C ARG A 1143 27.78 -16.99 4.83
N VAL A 1144 27.32 -17.29 6.04
CA VAL A 1144 27.55 -18.58 6.70
C VAL A 1144 26.26 -19.37 6.93
N GLY A 1145 26.40 -20.66 7.22
CA GLY A 1145 25.27 -21.52 7.58
C GLY A 1145 24.61 -21.11 8.89
N LEU A 1146 23.27 -21.08 8.90
CA LEU A 1146 22.46 -20.96 10.12
C LEU A 1146 21.40 -22.07 10.15
N HIS A 1147 21.56 -23.02 11.07
CA HIS A 1147 20.65 -24.14 11.26
C HIS A 1147 19.55 -23.78 12.25
N ARG A 1148 18.30 -24.18 11.97
CA ARG A 1148 17.15 -23.89 12.84
C ARG A 1148 16.63 -25.17 13.49
N SER A 1149 16.56 -25.20 14.82
CA SER A 1149 16.25 -26.43 15.60
C SER A 1149 14.92 -27.10 15.27
N ARG A 1150 13.94 -26.38 14.73
CA ARG A 1150 12.66 -26.92 14.24
C ARG A 1150 12.21 -26.22 12.96
N ARG A 1151 11.54 -26.96 12.05
CA ARG A 1151 10.70 -26.37 10.99
C ARG A 1151 9.37 -25.88 11.59
N CYS A 1152 9.37 -24.70 12.20
CA CYS A 1152 8.12 -24.08 12.60
C CYS A 1152 7.34 -23.59 11.36
N LEU A 1153 6.20 -24.22 11.08
CA LEU A 1153 5.25 -23.77 10.05
C LEU A 1153 4.41 -22.56 10.48
N LEU A 1154 4.57 -22.08 11.72
CA LEU A 1154 3.74 -21.03 12.32
C LEU A 1154 4.51 -19.77 12.78
N CYS A 1155 5.85 -19.81 12.84
CA CYS A 1155 6.72 -18.66 13.17
C CYS A 1155 7.80 -18.51 12.09
N GLN A 1156 7.94 -17.32 11.50
CA GLN A 1156 8.81 -17.09 10.34
C GLN A 1156 9.63 -15.79 10.53
N LEU A 1157 10.66 -15.88 11.39
CA LEU A 1157 11.73 -14.90 11.43
C LEU A 1157 12.59 -15.07 10.17
N GLU A 1158 12.74 -14.01 9.39
CA GLU A 1158 13.65 -13.98 8.24
C GLU A 1158 15.04 -13.56 8.74
N HIS A 1159 16.11 -14.16 8.23
CA HIS A 1159 17.44 -14.00 8.83
C HIS A 1159 18.59 -14.30 7.86
N VAL A 1160 19.75 -13.67 8.09
CA VAL A 1160 21.01 -14.02 7.44
C VAL A 1160 22.17 -13.90 8.44
N ALA A 1161 23.05 -14.90 8.44
CA ALA A 1161 24.28 -14.91 9.21
C ALA A 1161 25.47 -14.66 8.29
N VAL A 1162 26.42 -13.83 8.73
CA VAL A 1162 27.58 -13.42 7.94
C VAL A 1162 28.83 -13.37 8.82
N LEU A 1163 29.92 -13.97 8.34
CA LEU A 1163 31.26 -13.86 8.90
C LEU A 1163 32.01 -12.72 8.19
N ARG A 1164 32.60 -11.82 8.97
CA ARG A 1164 33.34 -10.66 8.49
C ARG A 1164 34.81 -11.01 8.22
N PRO A 1165 35.55 -10.23 7.41
CA PRO A 1165 36.99 -10.42 7.21
C PRO A 1165 37.83 -10.29 8.49
N ASP A 1166 37.34 -9.56 9.50
CA ASP A 1166 37.98 -9.41 10.82
C ASP A 1166 37.56 -10.48 11.85
N GLY A 1167 36.96 -11.59 11.41
CA GLY A 1167 36.57 -12.73 12.24
C GLY A 1167 35.33 -12.53 13.11
N ALA A 1168 34.77 -11.31 13.18
CA ALA A 1168 33.53 -11.06 13.89
C ALA A 1168 32.30 -11.60 13.13
N LEU A 1169 31.27 -11.98 13.87
CA LEU A 1169 30.02 -12.54 13.33
C LEU A 1169 28.87 -11.55 13.43
N VAL A 1170 28.05 -11.53 12.38
CA VAL A 1170 26.85 -10.70 12.24
C VAL A 1170 25.65 -11.59 12.00
N LEU A 1171 24.56 -11.33 12.71
CA LEU A 1171 23.25 -11.95 12.46
C LEU A 1171 22.20 -10.84 12.35
N VAL A 1172 21.60 -10.70 11.16
CA VAL A 1172 20.43 -9.85 10.96
C VAL A 1172 19.18 -10.71 11.09
N VAL A 1173 18.21 -10.24 11.88
CA VAL A 1173 16.90 -10.89 12.10
C VAL A 1173 15.79 -9.87 11.85
N LEU A 1174 14.82 -10.25 11.02
CA LEU A 1174 13.64 -9.45 10.70
C LEU A 1174 12.38 -10.19 11.16
N ASN A 1175 11.55 -9.53 11.96
CA ASN A 1175 10.23 -10.03 12.35
C ASN A 1175 9.12 -9.20 11.72
N ARG A 1176 8.55 -9.72 10.62
CA ARG A 1176 7.36 -9.17 9.94
C ARG A 1176 6.03 -9.69 10.51
N SER A 1177 6.05 -10.48 11.59
CA SER A 1177 4.81 -10.88 12.25
C SER A 1177 4.31 -9.75 13.15
N ALA A 1178 3.01 -9.44 13.03
CA ALA A 1178 2.32 -8.51 13.91
C ALA A 1178 2.22 -9.09 15.33
N ARG A 1179 2.10 -8.24 16.35
CA ARG A 1179 1.93 -8.67 17.76
C ARG A 1179 0.59 -9.37 17.98
N ALA A 1180 0.40 -9.89 19.19
CA ALA A 1180 -0.93 -10.35 19.61
C ALA A 1180 -1.89 -9.15 19.80
N GLU A 1181 -1.33 -8.00 20.20
CA GLU A 1181 -2.02 -6.74 20.47
C GLU A 1181 -2.24 -5.91 19.19
N ASP A 1182 -1.32 -5.98 18.22
CA ASP A 1182 -1.48 -5.42 16.85
C ASP A 1182 -2.68 -6.03 16.07
N ARG A 1183 -3.38 -7.02 16.64
CA ARG A 1183 -4.66 -7.53 16.13
C ARG A 1183 -5.86 -6.68 16.56
N GLY A 1184 -5.64 -5.64 17.39
CA GLY A 1184 -6.63 -4.60 17.69
C GLY A 1184 -6.93 -3.68 16.50
N ASP A 1185 -5.91 -3.40 15.67
CA ASP A 1185 -5.73 -2.09 15.04
C ASP A 1185 -5.46 -2.08 13.53
N ALA A 1186 -5.49 -0.86 12.96
CA ALA A 1186 -5.14 -0.46 11.60
C ALA A 1186 -6.08 -0.98 10.50
N GLN A 1187 -6.95 -0.11 9.97
CA GLN A 1187 -6.67 0.93 8.96
C GLN A 1187 -6.32 0.38 7.55
N PRO A 1188 -6.84 1.01 6.47
CA PRO A 1188 -6.92 0.39 5.15
C PRO A 1188 -5.58 0.27 4.43
N TRP A 1189 -5.08 -0.96 4.30
CA TRP A 1189 -4.25 -1.53 3.22
C TRP A 1189 -3.27 -0.62 2.46
N LEU A 1190 -2.58 0.30 3.12
CA LEU A 1190 -1.40 0.97 2.56
C LEU A 1190 -0.18 0.04 2.67
N CYS A 1191 0.65 0.05 1.63
CA CYS A 1191 1.88 -0.77 1.52
C CYS A 1191 1.71 -2.31 1.69
N ARG A 1192 1.03 -3.01 0.76
CA ARG A 1192 1.31 -4.43 0.45
C ARG A 1192 1.25 -4.71 -1.07
N PRO A 1193 2.22 -5.44 -1.66
CA PRO A 1193 2.17 -5.98 -3.01
C PRO A 1193 1.43 -7.34 -3.05
N ALA A 1194 1.14 -7.82 -4.27
CA ALA A 1194 0.38 -9.04 -4.49
C ALA A 1194 1.12 -10.33 -4.09
N GLN A 1195 0.34 -11.24 -3.48
CA GLN A 1195 0.50 -12.69 -3.33
C GLN A 1195 1.90 -13.32 -3.23
N LEU A 1196 2.16 -13.98 -2.09
CA LEU A 1196 2.92 -15.24 -2.08
C LEU A 1196 2.46 -16.15 -0.92
N LEU A 1197 1.73 -17.22 -1.28
CA LEU A 1197 1.31 -18.38 -0.48
C LEU A 1197 0.97 -18.17 1.01
N SER A 1198 -0.34 -18.16 1.30
CA SER A 1198 -0.88 -18.10 2.66
C SER A 1198 -0.58 -19.36 3.49
N LEU A 1199 0.07 -19.15 4.64
CA LEU A 1199 0.02 -20.07 5.79
C LEU A 1199 -0.33 -19.24 7.04
N PRO A 1200 -1.26 -19.71 7.90
CA PRO A 1200 -1.65 -18.96 9.10
C PRO A 1200 -0.50 -18.94 10.10
N ARG A 1201 0.03 -17.76 10.42
CA ARG A 1201 1.12 -17.60 11.40
C ARG A 1201 0.68 -16.79 12.61
N PHE A 1202 1.14 -17.20 13.78
CA PHE A 1202 0.71 -16.61 15.05
C PHE A 1202 1.44 -15.29 15.29
N GLY A 1203 0.68 -14.25 15.64
CA GLY A 1203 1.24 -12.94 15.93
C GLY A 1203 1.67 -12.84 17.38
N ARG A 1204 2.98 -12.81 17.62
CA ARG A 1204 3.63 -12.64 18.93
C ARG A 1204 5.05 -12.11 18.72
N ASP A 1205 5.55 -11.38 19.71
CA ASP A 1205 7.00 -11.25 19.90
C ASP A 1205 7.61 -12.66 19.99
N VAL A 1206 8.67 -12.92 19.23
CA VAL A 1206 9.24 -14.26 19.11
C VAL A 1206 10.46 -14.39 20.03
N PRO A 1207 10.37 -15.09 21.18
CA PRO A 1207 11.55 -15.48 21.94
C PRO A 1207 12.34 -16.53 21.15
N PHE A 1208 13.64 -16.32 21.02
CA PHE A 1208 14.55 -17.25 20.35
C PHE A 1208 15.94 -17.22 20.98
N GLY A 1209 16.61 -18.37 20.94
CA GLY A 1209 18.03 -18.46 21.23
C GLY A 1209 18.86 -18.30 19.96
N ILE A 1210 20.02 -17.64 20.09
CA ILE A 1210 21.14 -17.76 19.15
C ILE A 1210 22.18 -18.66 19.81
N ARG A 1211 22.67 -19.67 19.11
CA ARG A 1211 23.80 -20.51 19.55
C ARG A 1211 24.99 -20.28 18.63
N ASP A 1212 26.08 -19.82 19.22
CA ASP A 1212 27.42 -19.88 18.63
C ASP A 1212 28.16 -21.05 19.28
N PRO A 1213 28.59 -22.08 18.53
CA PRO A 1213 29.32 -23.22 19.08
C PRO A 1213 30.61 -22.86 19.85
N ALA A 1214 31.24 -21.71 19.56
CA ALA A 1214 32.43 -21.24 20.25
C ALA A 1214 32.13 -20.42 21.52
N MET A 1215 30.99 -19.72 21.57
CA MET A 1215 30.68 -18.70 22.60
C MET A 1215 29.53 -19.05 23.53
N GLY A 1216 28.70 -20.05 23.20
CA GLY A 1216 27.53 -20.43 23.97
C GLY A 1216 26.23 -19.84 23.40
N PHE A 1217 25.40 -19.25 24.27
CA PHE A 1217 24.02 -18.88 23.93
C PHE A 1217 23.72 -17.40 24.17
N ILE A 1218 22.89 -16.82 23.31
CA ILE A 1218 22.17 -15.56 23.55
C ILE A 1218 20.67 -15.91 23.61
N GLU A 1219 20.04 -15.74 24.77
CA GLU A 1219 18.59 -15.73 24.89
C GLU A 1219 18.09 -14.30 24.58
N THR A 1220 17.15 -14.16 23.63
CA THR A 1220 16.65 -12.86 23.18
C THR A 1220 15.22 -12.96 22.61
N VAL A 1221 14.65 -11.82 22.26
CA VAL A 1221 13.31 -11.67 21.68
C VAL A 1221 13.41 -10.80 20.43
N ALA A 1222 12.71 -11.20 19.36
CA ALA A 1222 12.42 -10.34 18.21
C ALA A 1222 10.97 -9.82 18.35
N PRO A 1223 10.77 -8.54 18.75
CA PRO A 1223 9.45 -7.94 18.80
C PRO A 1223 8.73 -7.95 17.45
N ALA A 1224 7.41 -7.84 17.46
CA ALA A 1224 6.66 -7.57 16.22
C ALA A 1224 7.14 -6.30 15.51
N HIS A 1225 7.05 -6.30 14.17
CA HIS A 1225 7.48 -5.20 13.29
C HIS A 1225 8.82 -4.58 13.70
N SER A 1226 9.85 -5.42 13.80
CA SER A 1226 11.21 -5.03 14.16
C SER A 1226 12.27 -5.71 13.30
N ILE A 1227 13.39 -5.01 13.14
CA ILE A 1227 14.62 -5.51 12.55
C ILE A 1227 15.76 -5.32 13.56
N GLN A 1228 16.58 -6.36 13.72
CA GLN A 1228 17.65 -6.44 14.69
C GLN A 1228 18.95 -6.89 14.02
N THR A 1229 20.07 -6.22 14.33
CA THR A 1229 21.41 -6.67 13.92
C THR A 1229 22.24 -6.96 15.17
N TYR A 1230 22.63 -8.22 15.32
CA TYR A 1230 23.52 -8.71 16.38
C TYR A 1230 24.95 -8.79 15.87
N LEU A 1231 25.92 -8.40 16.69
CA LEU A 1231 27.35 -8.38 16.37
C LEU A 1231 28.18 -8.83 17.58
N TRP A 1232 29.10 -9.76 17.38
CA TRP A 1232 30.05 -10.20 18.40
C TRP A 1232 31.34 -10.76 17.78
N ARG A 1233 32.31 -11.06 18.65
CA ARG A 1233 33.56 -11.75 18.30
C ARG A 1233 33.60 -13.14 18.91
N GLN A 1234 34.23 -14.08 18.21
CA GLN A 1234 34.60 -15.38 18.79
C GLN A 1234 35.95 -15.31 19.53
N GLN A 1235 36.84 -14.41 19.11
CA GLN A 1235 38.20 -14.19 19.64
C GLN A 1235 38.54 -12.69 19.57
#